data_AF-F4PMQ6-F1
#
_entry.id   AF-F4PMQ6-F1
#
_cell.length_a   1.000
_cell.length_b   1.000
_cell.length_c   1.000
_cell.angle_alpha   90.00
_cell.angle_beta   90.00
_cell.angle_gamma   90.00
#
_symmetry.space_group_name_H-M   'P 1'
#
loop_
_entity.id
_entity.type
_entity.pdbx_description
1 polymer ?
#
loop_
_entity_poly.entity_id
_entity_poly.type
_entity_poly.pdbx_seq_one_letter_code
_entity_poly.pdbx_strand_id
1 'polypeptide(L)'
;MNREDSSNTDTKREYFKSILNSKYLRTKIFKDVGIIHYKLYGDGGQGQPMIYRFKSHEIISLKECIIVHRTDLFIKHFDQVFKSVIRDFSIFDDLLYTALKYENKTAFDMMVDRLGGKLPNNFLNRYSNIWRPTKNSLSILMNHITHYQQQPVQYVGLLLCHPISTGDLEMFDQICKDILEPTQSDRIKNITYGTNDLYDNNNNNNNNNNNNNNNNNNNNESKYEIIYYMVNKLKEYDMDLRGNLFMDALKCDNNQEIIKWIKDSFGSMPEFIGFYNQINFIYHIKQYASTETLKLIQLNPVDVRVSYENCTSSDYGNIDFLNYTLPIMANSLYDFNTLQTALDNGHLEYSLIVLQVIHDQGMKRNEELYGRLQIYVNSVHESIMSLDLVQRLSQHPYIKVLVEDIALTAIKAKQLDSLQHLLSPYTNQQYLNTNSLIVGALCIDDTTIIEYLLNTYYNNDDDDDRTTTTSFQVKTNIIGDMMHQPLEYLYSLGHSLDIKLPPSPNWHQIKQTKEPSLEILELIIKYQPINTQQPIHPWVILARFGYCDEGIDLLISTLRLVPSTQRSSKIQDTLIKASKNGLIKTVECLVMDINRFADSFKTAIIHNQIKVAEYLINECISLVHLNNEEEEENISPRVRPSLFYDYSVRRGPSDKKIWEREHIKILSSFYYIEDDQLFKSFWNDCKSYSTTNSSMVSELLAESPFDTGYYRRYVSNLIDRIILNYSRFYNGPERDQYQMQPLQLSSYNRNAFVTYHIISKYRHDPQFNQIINFNDFDINQFYINNQSIGLIPFIFNK
;
A
#
# COMPACT_ATOMS: atom_id res chain seq x y z
N MET A 1 -58.82 -50.25 22.52
CA MET A 1 -58.73 -49.66 21.17
C MET A 1 -57.52 -48.74 21.14
N ASN A 2 -56.85 -48.67 19.99
CA ASN A 2 -55.71 -47.82 19.63
C ASN A 2 -54.31 -48.36 19.95
N ARG A 3 -53.91 -49.24 19.02
CA ARG A 3 -52.54 -49.60 18.66
C ARG A 3 -52.25 -48.88 17.33
N GLU A 4 -51.95 -47.59 17.35
CA GLU A 4 -51.53 -46.82 16.17
C GLU A 4 -50.54 -45.76 16.63
N ASP A 5 -49.25 -45.96 16.33
CA ASP A 5 -48.25 -44.87 16.27
C ASP A 5 -46.86 -45.34 15.77
N SER A 6 -46.64 -46.64 15.55
CA SER A 6 -45.34 -47.15 15.07
C SER A 6 -45.14 -47.12 13.54
N SER A 7 -46.13 -46.72 12.73
CA SER A 7 -46.04 -46.79 11.27
C SER A 7 -45.53 -45.50 10.59
N ASN A 8 -45.51 -44.38 11.31
CA ASN A 8 -45.24 -43.05 10.73
C ASN A 8 -43.74 -42.66 10.73
N THR A 9 -42.93 -43.30 11.58
CA THR A 9 -41.47 -43.11 11.64
C THR A 9 -40.73 -43.87 10.54
N ASP A 10 -41.19 -45.07 10.19
CA ASP A 10 -40.60 -45.88 9.13
C ASP A 10 -40.88 -45.29 7.74
N THR A 11 -42.08 -44.75 7.50
CA THR A 11 -42.41 -44.06 6.24
C THR A 11 -41.58 -42.79 6.04
N LYS A 12 -41.36 -41.98 7.09
CA LYS A 12 -40.45 -40.81 7.00
C LYS A 12 -39.02 -41.20 6.71
N ARG A 13 -38.54 -42.31 7.30
CA ARG A 13 -37.19 -42.83 7.09
C ARG A 13 -37.01 -43.37 5.67
N GLU A 14 -38.01 -44.06 5.13
CA GLU A 14 -38.00 -44.51 3.73
C GLU A 14 -38.10 -43.34 2.75
N TYR A 15 -38.90 -42.33 3.06
CA TYR A 15 -38.98 -41.11 2.26
C TYR A 15 -37.63 -40.38 2.20
N PHE A 16 -36.95 -40.21 3.34
CA PHE A 16 -35.59 -39.66 3.39
C PHE A 16 -34.58 -40.51 2.62
N LYS A 17 -34.64 -41.84 2.74
CA LYS A 17 -33.80 -42.74 1.94
C LYS A 17 -34.08 -42.60 0.44
N SER A 18 -35.34 -42.43 0.03
CA SER A 18 -35.71 -42.23 -1.38
C SER A 18 -35.16 -40.91 -1.94
N ILE A 19 -35.18 -39.84 -1.13
CA ILE A 19 -34.59 -38.53 -1.48
C ILE A 19 -33.07 -38.65 -1.62
N LEU A 20 -32.40 -39.34 -0.70
CA LEU A 20 -30.94 -39.54 -0.74
C LEU A 20 -30.52 -40.45 -1.91
N ASN A 21 -31.33 -41.46 -2.24
CA ASN A 21 -31.05 -42.39 -3.32
C ASN A 21 -31.32 -41.79 -4.71
N SER A 22 -32.19 -40.79 -4.82
CA SER A 22 -32.42 -40.06 -6.08
C SER A 22 -31.22 -39.19 -6.45
N LYS A 23 -30.50 -39.56 -7.52
CA LYS A 23 -29.35 -38.80 -8.05
C LYS A 23 -29.72 -37.35 -8.36
N TYR A 24 -30.89 -37.13 -8.97
CA TYR A 24 -31.38 -35.80 -9.32
C TYR A 24 -31.63 -34.92 -8.08
N LEU A 25 -32.38 -35.42 -7.10
CA LEU A 25 -32.68 -34.67 -5.87
C LEU A 25 -31.41 -34.39 -5.09
N ARG A 26 -30.50 -35.36 -5.00
CA ARG A 26 -29.20 -35.19 -4.37
C ARG A 26 -28.39 -34.06 -5.02
N THR A 27 -28.25 -34.06 -6.34
CA THR A 27 -27.53 -33.01 -7.08
C THR A 27 -28.19 -31.64 -6.89
N LYS A 28 -29.52 -31.57 -6.90
CA LYS A 28 -30.26 -30.31 -6.70
C LYS A 28 -30.12 -29.78 -5.27
N ILE A 29 -30.29 -30.63 -4.26
CA ILE A 29 -30.10 -30.27 -2.84
C ILE A 29 -28.67 -29.79 -2.59
N PHE A 30 -27.64 -30.49 -3.10
CA PHE A 30 -26.25 -30.05 -2.92
C PHE A 30 -25.94 -28.76 -3.67
N LYS A 31 -26.53 -28.53 -4.85
CA LYS A 31 -26.42 -27.27 -5.57
C LYS A 31 -27.06 -26.12 -4.80
N ASP A 32 -28.26 -26.32 -4.27
CA ASP A 32 -29.01 -25.32 -3.52
C ASP A 32 -28.35 -25.02 -2.16
N VAL A 33 -27.83 -26.03 -1.46
CA VAL A 33 -26.98 -25.86 -0.26
C VAL A 33 -25.71 -25.09 -0.61
N GLY A 34 -25.09 -25.37 -1.77
CA GLY A 34 -23.96 -24.61 -2.28
C GLY A 34 -24.29 -23.13 -2.52
N ILE A 35 -25.47 -22.82 -3.08
CA ILE A 35 -25.95 -21.46 -3.29
C ILE A 35 -26.29 -20.77 -1.96
N ILE A 36 -26.90 -21.47 -1.00
CA ILE A 36 -27.20 -20.95 0.33
C ILE A 36 -25.89 -20.63 1.09
N HIS A 37 -24.90 -21.52 1.02
CA HIS A 37 -23.57 -21.24 1.57
C HIS A 37 -22.96 -20.02 0.87
N TYR A 38 -23.01 -19.93 -0.46
CA TYR A 38 -22.49 -18.75 -1.16
C TYR A 38 -23.22 -17.45 -0.75
N LYS A 39 -24.55 -17.47 -0.61
CA LYS A 39 -25.36 -16.29 -0.22
C LYS A 39 -25.20 -15.88 1.25
N LEU A 40 -24.95 -16.83 2.15
CA LEU A 40 -24.72 -16.51 3.57
C LEU A 40 -23.34 -15.88 3.81
N TYR A 41 -22.40 -16.00 2.87
CA TYR A 41 -20.99 -15.65 3.09
C TYR A 41 -20.36 -14.77 1.99
N GLY A 42 -21.11 -14.41 0.93
CA GLY A 42 -20.62 -13.69 -0.25
C GLY A 42 -20.40 -12.18 -0.07
N ASP A 43 -20.97 -11.55 0.95
CA ASP A 43 -20.84 -10.11 1.24
C ASP A 43 -20.05 -9.83 2.52
N GLY A 44 -18.96 -10.57 2.74
CA GLY A 44 -18.02 -10.26 3.81
C GLY A 44 -17.35 -8.91 3.54
N GLY A 45 -17.89 -7.84 4.14
CA GLY A 45 -17.30 -6.51 4.10
C GLY A 45 -15.82 -6.53 4.48
N GLN A 46 -15.05 -5.61 3.89
CA GLN A 46 -13.61 -5.48 4.10
C GLN A 46 -13.25 -5.58 5.58
N GLY A 47 -12.55 -6.65 5.97
CA GLY A 47 -11.93 -6.77 7.29
C GLY A 47 -12.24 -8.02 8.11
N GLN A 48 -13.30 -8.79 7.79
CA GLN A 48 -13.48 -10.11 8.41
C GLN A 48 -12.91 -11.21 7.51
N PRO A 49 -11.98 -12.04 7.99
CA PRO A 49 -11.54 -13.21 7.23
C PRO A 49 -12.75 -14.10 6.99
N MET A 50 -13.07 -14.38 5.72
CA MET A 50 -14.05 -15.40 5.36
C MET A 50 -13.78 -16.64 6.20
N ILE A 51 -14.66 -16.94 7.17
CA ILE A 51 -14.54 -18.15 8.00
C ILE A 51 -14.93 -19.32 7.09
N TYR A 52 -13.97 -19.79 6.29
CA TYR A 52 -14.12 -20.99 5.51
C TYR A 52 -14.33 -22.16 6.48
N ARG A 53 -15.53 -22.75 6.50
CA ARG A 53 -15.71 -24.05 7.16
C ARG A 53 -14.96 -25.11 6.34
N PHE A 54 -13.67 -25.29 6.64
CA PHE A 54 -12.90 -26.44 6.19
C PHE A 54 -13.56 -27.73 6.70
N LYS A 55 -13.65 -28.73 5.84
CA LYS A 55 -13.98 -30.10 6.27
C LYS A 55 -12.87 -30.59 7.19
N SER A 56 -13.17 -31.54 8.07
CA SER A 56 -12.19 -32.03 9.05
C SER A 56 -10.88 -32.55 8.43
N HIS A 57 -10.89 -33.00 7.16
CA HIS A 57 -9.69 -33.46 6.44
C HIS A 57 -8.95 -32.34 5.69
N GLU A 58 -9.53 -31.15 5.57
CA GLU A 58 -8.91 -29.96 4.96
C GLU A 58 -8.17 -29.11 6.02
N ILE A 59 -8.36 -29.43 7.31
CA ILE A 59 -7.69 -28.83 8.46
C ILE A 59 -6.42 -29.65 8.73
N ILE A 60 -5.26 -29.03 8.54
CA ILE A 60 -3.95 -29.67 8.60
C ILE A 60 -3.12 -29.20 9.80
N SER A 61 -3.56 -28.16 10.52
CA SER A 61 -2.85 -27.62 11.68
C SER A 61 -3.77 -27.23 12.84
N LEU A 62 -3.21 -27.18 14.04
CA LEU A 62 -3.91 -26.70 15.22
C LEU A 62 -4.35 -25.23 15.10
N LYS A 63 -3.55 -24.41 14.42
CA LYS A 63 -3.84 -22.98 14.20
C LYS A 63 -5.15 -22.80 13.43
N GLU A 64 -5.39 -23.64 12.42
CA GLU A 64 -6.64 -23.60 11.67
C GLU A 64 -7.83 -24.06 12.48
N CYS A 65 -7.69 -25.11 13.31
CA CYS A 65 -8.77 -25.54 14.19
C CYS A 65 -9.29 -24.37 15.05
N ILE A 66 -8.39 -23.50 15.50
CA ILE A 66 -8.73 -22.29 16.24
C ILE A 66 -9.48 -21.28 15.35
N ILE A 67 -8.91 -20.94 14.18
CA ILE A 67 -9.45 -19.94 13.24
C ILE A 67 -10.86 -20.32 12.78
N VAL A 68 -11.13 -21.62 12.54
CA VAL A 68 -12.45 -22.10 12.10
C VAL A 68 -13.37 -22.54 13.23
N HIS A 69 -13.00 -22.26 14.49
CA HIS A 69 -13.74 -22.65 15.69
C HIS A 69 -14.08 -24.16 15.78
N ARG A 70 -13.21 -25.03 15.24
CA ARG A 70 -13.28 -26.49 15.41
C ARG A 70 -12.54 -26.92 16.67
N THR A 71 -12.99 -26.39 17.80
CA THR A 71 -12.39 -26.63 19.12
C THR A 71 -12.40 -28.13 19.47
N ASP A 72 -13.39 -28.89 18.98
CA ASP A 72 -13.43 -30.35 19.10
C ASP A 72 -12.21 -31.03 18.48
N LEU A 73 -11.84 -30.63 17.26
CA LEU A 73 -10.65 -31.14 16.58
C LEU A 73 -9.37 -30.60 17.21
N PHE A 74 -9.35 -29.33 17.60
CA PHE A 74 -8.24 -28.74 18.34
C PHE A 74 -7.91 -29.56 19.57
N ILE A 75 -8.88 -29.80 20.45
CA ILE A 75 -8.71 -30.59 21.70
C ILE A 75 -8.18 -31.99 21.36
N LYS A 76 -8.78 -32.66 20.37
CA LYS A 76 -8.40 -34.02 19.96
C LYS A 76 -6.92 -34.12 19.55
N HIS A 77 -6.42 -33.12 18.83
CA HIS A 77 -5.07 -33.15 18.24
C HIS A 77 -4.02 -32.45 19.10
N PHE A 78 -4.39 -31.47 19.91
CA PHE A 78 -3.47 -30.68 20.71
C PHE A 78 -2.64 -31.55 21.65
N ASP A 79 -3.27 -32.47 22.39
CA ASP A 79 -2.55 -33.33 23.33
C ASP A 79 -1.52 -34.25 22.63
N GLN A 80 -1.75 -34.60 21.36
CA GLN A 80 -0.79 -35.38 20.56
C GLN A 80 0.42 -34.53 20.17
N VAL A 81 0.16 -33.32 19.66
CA VAL A 81 1.22 -32.37 19.29
C VAL A 81 2.01 -31.94 20.52
N PHE A 82 1.33 -31.59 21.61
CA PHE A 82 1.91 -31.19 22.89
C PHE A 82 2.86 -32.25 23.48
N LYS A 83 2.52 -33.54 23.34
CA LYS A 83 3.42 -34.64 23.76
C LYS A 83 4.63 -34.83 22.85
N SER A 84 4.49 -34.49 21.55
CA SER A 84 5.53 -34.69 20.54
C SER A 84 6.56 -33.57 20.48
N VAL A 85 6.17 -32.35 20.89
CA VAL A 85 7.04 -31.18 20.88
C VAL A 85 7.87 -31.18 22.17
N ILE A 86 9.20 -31.10 22.02
CA ILE A 86 10.16 -30.93 23.13
C ILE A 86 9.76 -29.65 23.89
N ARG A 87 9.91 -29.63 25.23
CA ARG A 87 9.41 -28.67 26.26
C ARG A 87 9.58 -27.14 26.02
N ASP A 88 9.91 -26.68 24.83
CA ASP A 88 9.92 -25.28 24.46
C ASP A 88 8.49 -24.75 24.29
N PHE A 89 8.00 -24.13 25.37
CA PHE A 89 6.66 -23.56 25.42
C PHE A 89 6.46 -22.36 24.48
N SER A 90 7.54 -21.73 23.99
CA SER A 90 7.46 -20.57 23.09
C SER A 90 6.81 -20.90 21.74
N ILE A 91 6.80 -22.19 21.35
CA ILE A 91 6.16 -22.68 20.13
C ILE A 91 4.63 -22.51 20.19
N PHE A 92 4.03 -22.45 21.39
CA PHE A 92 2.59 -22.26 21.56
C PHE A 92 2.16 -20.79 21.62
N ASP A 93 3.09 -19.84 21.66
CA ASP A 93 2.78 -18.41 21.75
C ASP A 93 1.91 -17.97 20.56
N ASP A 94 2.21 -18.44 19.35
CA ASP A 94 1.46 -18.13 18.13
C ASP A 94 0.04 -18.71 18.18
N LEU A 95 -0.12 -19.91 18.76
CA LEU A 95 -1.42 -20.57 18.91
C LEU A 95 -2.27 -19.87 19.97
N LEU A 96 -1.69 -19.51 21.11
CA LEU A 96 -2.34 -18.70 22.15
C LEU A 96 -2.82 -17.36 21.58
N TYR A 97 -1.96 -16.66 20.83
CA TYR A 97 -2.35 -15.41 20.18
C TYR A 97 -3.46 -15.62 19.16
N THR A 98 -3.39 -16.69 18.36
CA THR A 98 -4.46 -17.04 17.42
C THR A 98 -5.78 -17.29 18.17
N ALA A 99 -5.77 -18.02 19.29
CA ALA A 99 -6.98 -18.25 20.06
C ALA A 99 -7.55 -16.97 20.67
N LEU A 100 -6.68 -16.06 21.12
CA LEU A 100 -7.09 -14.76 21.63
C LEU A 100 -7.67 -13.86 20.52
N LYS A 101 -6.98 -13.77 19.38
CA LYS A 101 -7.38 -12.96 18.22
C LYS A 101 -8.73 -13.39 17.63
N TYR A 102 -8.99 -14.69 17.60
CA TYR A 102 -10.25 -15.26 17.12
C TYR A 102 -11.23 -15.56 18.26
N GLU A 103 -11.01 -15.03 19.46
CA GLU A 103 -11.91 -15.13 20.62
C GLU A 103 -12.34 -16.59 20.97
N ASN A 104 -11.48 -17.58 20.70
CA ASN A 104 -11.75 -18.97 21.00
C ASN A 104 -11.36 -19.30 22.44
N LYS A 105 -12.23 -18.87 23.38
CA LYS A 105 -12.03 -19.03 24.83
C LYS A 105 -11.63 -20.45 25.23
N THR A 106 -12.37 -21.45 24.78
CA THR A 106 -12.13 -22.85 25.18
C THR A 106 -10.75 -23.36 24.74
N ALA A 107 -10.30 -23.03 23.53
CA ALA A 107 -8.96 -23.40 23.08
C ALA A 107 -7.89 -22.66 23.87
N PHE A 108 -8.10 -21.38 24.16
CA PHE A 108 -7.19 -20.57 24.97
C PHE A 108 -7.06 -21.10 26.40
N ASP A 109 -8.17 -21.28 27.11
CA ASP A 109 -8.22 -21.81 28.48
C ASP A 109 -7.51 -23.17 28.56
N MET A 110 -7.81 -24.09 27.65
CA MET A 110 -7.18 -25.40 27.60
C MET A 110 -5.66 -25.30 27.42
N MET A 111 -5.18 -24.42 26.53
CA MET A 111 -3.74 -24.23 26.34
C MET A 111 -3.08 -23.69 27.61
N VAL A 112 -3.65 -22.66 28.23
CA VAL A 112 -3.08 -22.08 29.46
C VAL A 112 -3.03 -23.11 30.58
N ASP A 113 -4.08 -23.91 30.77
CA ASP A 113 -4.10 -25.01 31.74
C ASP A 113 -2.99 -26.03 31.50
N ARG A 114 -2.79 -26.44 30.24
CA ARG A 114 -1.72 -27.38 29.83
C ARG A 114 -0.31 -26.80 30.01
N LEU A 115 -0.17 -25.49 29.92
CA LEU A 115 1.08 -24.77 30.15
C LEU A 115 1.36 -24.50 31.64
N GLY A 116 0.57 -25.08 32.55
CA GLY A 116 0.74 -24.93 33.99
C GLY A 116 -0.01 -23.73 34.58
N GLY A 117 -1.07 -23.27 33.92
CA GLY A 117 -1.97 -22.22 34.40
C GLY A 117 -1.38 -20.81 34.32
N LYS A 118 -0.31 -20.60 33.55
CA LYS A 118 0.37 -19.31 33.43
C LYS A 118 0.65 -18.98 31.97
N LEU A 119 0.42 -17.72 31.60
CA LEU A 119 0.84 -17.20 30.30
C LEU A 119 2.36 -16.95 30.28
N PRO A 120 3.02 -17.11 29.11
CA PRO A 120 4.42 -16.75 28.94
C PRO A 120 4.68 -15.28 29.30
N ASN A 121 5.76 -15.01 30.04
CA ASN A 121 6.07 -13.66 30.57
C ASN A 121 6.08 -12.56 29.50
N ASN A 122 6.43 -12.89 28.25
CA ASN A 122 6.53 -11.94 27.13
C ASN A 122 5.38 -12.04 26.12
N PHE A 123 4.31 -12.77 26.45
CA PHE A 123 3.20 -13.02 25.51
C PHE A 123 2.58 -11.72 24.98
N LEU A 124 2.16 -10.82 25.88
CA LEU A 124 1.57 -9.53 25.45
C LEU A 124 2.56 -8.62 24.73
N ASN A 125 3.86 -8.69 25.08
CA ASN A 125 4.89 -7.91 24.40
C ASN A 125 5.01 -8.27 22.93
N ARG A 126 4.99 -9.57 22.65
CA ARG A 126 5.18 -10.08 21.28
C ARG A 126 4.06 -9.64 20.35
N TYR A 127 2.85 -9.40 20.89
CA TYR A 127 1.66 -9.16 20.10
C TYR A 127 1.03 -7.77 20.29
N SER A 128 1.58 -6.92 21.14
CA SER A 128 1.03 -5.58 21.44
C SER A 128 0.86 -4.70 20.20
N ASN A 129 1.76 -4.83 19.23
CA ASN A 129 1.71 -4.03 17.98
C ASN A 129 0.69 -4.53 16.96
N ILE A 130 0.18 -5.77 17.10
CA ILE A 130 -0.72 -6.38 16.11
C ILE A 130 -2.08 -6.77 16.68
N TRP A 131 -2.21 -6.88 18.00
CA TRP A 131 -3.45 -7.20 18.67
C TRP A 131 -4.25 -5.92 18.94
N ARG A 132 -5.50 -5.88 18.47
CA ARG A 132 -6.48 -4.85 18.83
C ARG A 132 -7.52 -5.49 19.75
N PRO A 133 -7.50 -5.17 21.06
CA PRO A 133 -8.39 -5.83 22.00
C PRO A 133 -9.87 -5.50 21.75
N THR A 134 -10.70 -6.51 21.95
CA THR A 134 -12.17 -6.45 21.98
C THR A 134 -12.63 -6.78 23.40
N LYS A 135 -13.88 -6.44 23.76
CA LYS A 135 -14.47 -6.82 25.05
C LYS A 135 -14.32 -8.32 25.33
N ASN A 136 -14.63 -9.15 24.34
CA ASN A 136 -14.54 -10.61 24.45
C ASN A 136 -13.09 -11.08 24.62
N SER A 137 -12.16 -10.64 23.76
CA SER A 137 -10.75 -11.06 23.88
C SER A 137 -10.12 -10.59 25.19
N LEU A 138 -10.43 -9.38 25.67
CA LEU A 138 -10.04 -8.92 27.00
C LEU A 138 -10.62 -9.81 28.10
N SER A 139 -11.92 -10.15 28.04
CA SER A 139 -12.53 -11.04 29.04
C SER A 139 -11.88 -12.43 29.08
N ILE A 140 -11.45 -12.97 27.93
CA ILE A 140 -10.71 -14.24 27.85
C ILE A 140 -9.36 -14.08 28.55
N LEU A 141 -8.63 -13.03 28.20
CA LEU A 141 -7.30 -12.77 28.73
C LEU A 141 -7.32 -12.51 30.24
N MET A 142 -8.25 -11.69 30.73
CA MET A 142 -8.36 -11.27 32.15
C MET A 142 -8.52 -12.46 33.09
N ASN A 143 -9.17 -13.56 32.68
CA ASN A 143 -9.27 -14.78 33.49
C ASN A 143 -7.90 -15.40 33.85
N HIS A 144 -6.87 -15.10 33.06
CA HIS A 144 -5.53 -15.68 33.17
C HIS A 144 -4.45 -14.66 33.56
N ILE A 145 -4.79 -13.36 33.68
CA ILE A 145 -3.82 -12.30 33.98
C ILE A 145 -3.39 -12.27 35.46
N THR A 146 -4.15 -12.87 36.37
CA THR A 146 -3.94 -12.81 37.84
C THR A 146 -2.55 -13.24 38.33
N HIS A 147 -1.71 -13.82 37.45
CA HIS A 147 -0.36 -14.29 37.74
C HIS A 147 0.76 -13.40 37.17
N TYR A 148 0.45 -12.27 36.51
CA TYR A 148 1.42 -11.30 35.97
C TYR A 148 2.05 -10.39 37.04
N GLN A 149 2.61 -10.98 38.10
CA GLN A 149 3.23 -10.21 39.18
C GLN A 149 4.55 -9.53 38.79
N GLN A 150 5.12 -9.81 37.60
CA GLN A 150 6.49 -9.41 37.29
C GLN A 150 6.66 -8.28 36.25
N GLN A 151 5.74 -8.03 35.30
CA GLN A 151 5.90 -6.97 34.26
C GLN A 151 4.60 -6.41 33.61
N PRO A 152 3.55 -5.98 34.35
CA PRO A 152 2.31 -5.50 33.71
C PRO A 152 2.43 -4.11 33.05
N VAL A 153 3.35 -3.27 33.54
CA VAL A 153 3.47 -1.83 33.26
C VAL A 153 3.55 -1.49 31.76
N GLN A 154 4.24 -2.30 30.95
CA GLN A 154 4.43 -2.01 29.52
C GLN A 154 3.18 -2.24 28.65
N TYR A 155 2.18 -2.98 29.14
CA TYR A 155 1.00 -3.38 28.34
C TYR A 155 -0.32 -2.85 28.89
N VAL A 156 -0.31 -2.14 30.02
CA VAL A 156 -1.51 -1.55 30.61
C VAL A 156 -2.23 -0.65 29.61
N GLY A 157 -1.50 0.15 28.84
CA GLY A 157 -2.10 1.01 27.83
C GLY A 157 -2.90 0.25 26.77
N LEU A 158 -2.45 -0.96 26.40
CA LEU A 158 -3.18 -1.84 25.46
C LEU A 158 -4.48 -2.34 26.09
N LEU A 159 -4.44 -2.76 27.35
CA LEU A 159 -5.59 -3.30 28.07
C LEU A 159 -6.64 -2.23 28.36
N LEU A 160 -6.20 -1.02 28.69
CA LEU A 160 -7.06 0.13 28.95
C LEU A 160 -7.66 0.75 27.68
N CYS A 161 -7.09 0.47 26.50
CA CYS A 161 -7.53 1.11 25.26
C CYS A 161 -9.00 0.85 24.92
N HIS A 162 -9.44 -0.41 25.02
CA HIS A 162 -10.81 -0.77 24.72
C HIS A 162 -11.83 -0.19 25.73
N PRO A 163 -11.68 -0.36 27.07
CA PRO A 163 -12.66 0.19 28.00
C PRO A 163 -12.70 1.72 28.00
N ILE A 164 -11.57 2.42 27.78
CA ILE A 164 -11.57 3.89 27.65
C ILE A 164 -12.32 4.33 26.38
N SER A 165 -12.09 3.66 25.26
CA SER A 165 -12.74 3.98 23.98
C SER A 165 -14.22 3.56 23.91
N THR A 166 -14.70 2.74 24.84
CA THR A 166 -16.10 2.30 24.89
C THR A 166 -16.86 2.84 26.09
N GLY A 167 -16.18 3.44 27.07
CA GLY A 167 -16.78 3.84 28.34
C GLY A 167 -17.17 2.65 29.23
N ASP A 168 -16.58 1.46 29.03
CA ASP A 168 -16.88 0.25 29.82
C ASP A 168 -16.21 0.33 31.20
N LEU A 169 -16.90 0.97 32.14
CA LEU A 169 -16.44 1.18 33.52
C LEU A 169 -16.18 -0.13 34.27
N GLU A 170 -16.97 -1.18 34.03
CA GLU A 170 -16.80 -2.47 34.72
C GLU A 170 -15.47 -3.12 34.33
N MET A 171 -15.17 -3.18 33.02
CA MET A 171 -13.91 -3.72 32.52
C MET A 171 -12.72 -2.83 32.94
N PHE A 172 -12.90 -1.51 32.90
CA PHE A 172 -11.90 -0.55 33.34
C PHE A 172 -11.52 -0.75 34.82
N ASP A 173 -12.51 -0.79 35.71
CA ASP A 173 -12.29 -0.96 37.15
C ASP A 173 -11.68 -2.32 37.47
N GLN A 174 -12.10 -3.38 36.76
CA GLN A 174 -11.51 -4.71 36.88
C GLN A 174 -10.02 -4.69 36.50
N ILE A 175 -9.63 -4.00 35.42
CA ILE A 175 -8.23 -3.85 35.02
C ILE A 175 -7.44 -3.06 36.07
N CYS A 176 -7.98 -1.95 36.57
CA CYS A 176 -7.36 -1.19 37.64
C CYS A 176 -7.11 -2.05 38.89
N LYS A 177 -8.13 -2.81 39.31
CA LYS A 177 -8.07 -3.66 40.49
C LYS A 177 -7.12 -4.85 40.33
N ASP A 178 -7.21 -5.59 39.22
CA ASP A 178 -6.49 -6.84 39.06
C ASP A 178 -5.03 -6.63 38.60
N ILE A 179 -4.75 -5.50 37.94
CA ILE A 179 -3.44 -5.26 37.30
C ILE A 179 -2.69 -4.12 37.98
N LEU A 180 -3.34 -2.96 38.18
CA LEU A 180 -2.67 -1.75 38.67
C LEU A 180 -2.50 -1.72 40.20
N GLU A 181 -3.51 -2.13 40.98
CA GLU A 181 -3.39 -2.16 42.45
C GLU A 181 -2.22 -3.06 42.93
N PRO A 182 -2.02 -4.28 42.40
CA PRO A 182 -0.91 -5.14 42.83
C PRO A 182 0.49 -4.61 42.46
N THR A 183 0.61 -3.64 41.54
CA THR A 183 1.91 -3.14 41.05
C THR A 183 2.41 -1.85 41.68
N GLN A 184 1.75 -1.32 42.71
CA GLN A 184 2.13 -0.07 43.38
C GLN A 184 3.53 -0.06 44.09
N SER A 185 4.41 -1.06 43.88
CA SER A 185 5.82 -0.97 44.32
C SER A 185 6.71 -0.30 43.26
N ASP A 186 7.00 1.00 43.45
CA ASP A 186 8.07 1.84 42.87
C ASP A 186 8.34 1.82 41.33
N ARG A 187 7.67 1.00 40.53
CA ARG A 187 8.09 0.65 39.14
C ARG A 187 7.27 1.30 38.01
N ILE A 188 6.22 2.06 38.29
CA ILE A 188 5.27 2.54 37.25
C ILE A 188 5.68 3.90 36.63
N LYS A 189 6.66 4.61 37.18
CA LYS A 189 6.93 6.03 36.90
C LYS A 189 7.28 6.43 35.44
N ASN A 190 7.40 5.52 34.48
CA ASN A 190 7.88 5.79 33.12
C ASN A 190 7.02 5.20 31.97
N ILE A 191 5.70 5.00 32.12
CA ILE A 191 4.86 4.60 30.97
C ILE A 191 4.64 5.80 30.04
N THR A 192 5.25 5.76 28.85
CA THR A 192 4.92 6.67 27.75
C THR A 192 3.85 6.02 26.88
N TYR A 193 2.66 6.62 26.78
CA TYR A 193 1.60 6.11 25.91
C TYR A 193 1.91 6.46 24.45
N GLY A 194 1.73 5.49 23.54
CA GLY A 194 1.63 5.78 22.12
C GLY A 194 0.35 6.57 21.87
N THR A 195 0.50 7.83 21.47
CA THR A 195 -0.53 8.89 21.53
C THR A 195 -1.62 8.83 20.46
N ASN A 196 -1.58 7.90 19.50
CA ASN A 196 -2.31 8.11 18.25
C ASN A 196 -3.67 7.40 18.09
N ASP A 197 -4.01 6.37 18.89
CA ASP A 197 -5.17 5.50 18.56
C ASP A 197 -6.34 5.53 19.57
N LEU A 198 -6.23 6.21 20.72
CA LEU A 198 -7.19 6.06 21.83
C LEU A 198 -8.52 6.83 21.66
N TYR A 199 -8.51 7.99 21.00
CA TYR A 199 -9.67 8.91 21.01
C TYR A 199 -10.27 9.23 19.64
N ASP A 200 -9.58 8.96 18.53
CA ASP A 200 -10.14 9.12 17.18
C ASP A 200 -11.43 8.30 16.97
N ASN A 201 -11.59 7.18 17.70
CA ASN A 201 -12.82 6.36 17.66
C ASN A 201 -13.93 6.85 18.62
N ASN A 202 -13.60 7.62 19.66
CA ASN A 202 -14.54 7.94 20.74
C ASN A 202 -15.50 9.08 20.36
N ASN A 203 -15.06 10.04 19.54
CA ASN A 203 -15.90 11.17 19.13
C ASN A 203 -16.98 10.83 18.10
N ASN A 204 -16.78 9.79 17.28
CA ASN A 204 -17.82 9.33 16.36
C ASN A 204 -18.96 8.57 17.07
N ASN A 205 -18.67 7.83 18.15
CA ASN A 205 -19.70 7.10 18.88
C ASN A 205 -20.55 7.99 19.78
N ASN A 206 -19.97 9.05 20.36
CA ASN A 206 -20.69 9.94 21.27
C ASN A 206 -21.60 10.97 20.57
N ASN A 207 -21.53 11.06 19.23
CA ASN A 207 -22.48 11.83 18.42
C ASN A 207 -23.62 10.96 17.85
N ASN A 208 -23.44 9.64 17.75
CA ASN A 208 -24.42 8.74 17.16
C ASN A 208 -25.44 8.18 18.17
N ASN A 209 -25.22 8.36 19.46
CA ASN A 209 -26.14 7.90 20.51
C ASN A 209 -27.29 8.89 20.83
N ASN A 210 -27.40 9.99 20.08
CA ASN A 210 -28.37 11.06 20.37
C ASN A 210 -29.69 10.95 19.59
N ASN A 211 -29.98 9.81 18.95
CA ASN A 211 -31.15 9.68 18.06
C ASN A 211 -32.19 8.61 18.44
N ASN A 212 -32.21 8.11 19.69
CA ASN A 212 -33.34 7.29 20.12
C ASN A 212 -33.49 7.20 21.65
N ASN A 213 -34.06 8.24 22.29
CA ASN A 213 -35.37 8.15 22.97
C ASN A 213 -35.63 9.47 23.71
N ASN A 214 -36.76 10.08 23.38
CA ASN A 214 -37.21 11.35 23.90
C ASN A 214 -37.74 11.16 25.34
N ASN A 215 -36.92 11.43 26.36
CA ASN A 215 -37.48 11.82 27.65
C ASN A 215 -36.58 12.82 28.40
N ASN A 216 -37.18 13.98 28.60
CA ASN A 216 -36.61 15.22 29.09
C ASN A 216 -36.36 15.11 30.60
N ASN A 217 -35.11 14.85 31.01
CA ASN A 217 -34.68 15.08 32.38
C ASN A 217 -33.25 15.64 32.37
N ASN A 218 -33.16 16.96 32.23
CA ASN A 218 -31.94 17.77 32.38
C ASN A 218 -31.44 17.71 33.84
N ASN A 219 -30.80 16.61 34.23
CA ASN A 219 -29.82 16.68 35.31
C ASN A 219 -28.49 17.06 34.66
N ASN A 220 -27.94 18.21 35.06
CA ASN A 220 -26.73 18.88 34.54
C ASN A 220 -25.42 18.11 34.85
N GLU A 221 -25.47 16.78 34.87
CA GLU A 221 -24.28 15.93 34.95
C GLU A 221 -23.54 16.01 33.60
N SER A 222 -22.23 16.27 33.65
CA SER A 222 -21.43 16.56 32.45
C SER A 222 -21.49 15.38 31.47
N LYS A 223 -21.59 15.63 30.16
CA LYS A 223 -21.52 14.59 29.12
C LYS A 223 -20.23 13.74 29.21
N TYR A 224 -19.23 14.21 29.97
CA TYR A 224 -17.90 13.63 30.07
C TYR A 224 -17.58 12.99 31.42
N GLU A 225 -18.55 12.79 32.32
CA GLU A 225 -18.31 12.25 33.66
C GLU A 225 -17.58 10.90 33.69
N ILE A 226 -17.92 10.00 32.76
CA ILE A 226 -17.23 8.70 32.62
C ILE A 226 -15.74 8.91 32.30
N ILE A 227 -15.41 9.85 31.41
CA ILE A 227 -14.03 10.16 31.04
C ILE A 227 -13.30 10.80 32.22
N TYR A 228 -13.93 11.75 32.91
CA TYR A 228 -13.35 12.38 34.09
C TYR A 228 -13.07 11.38 35.21
N TYR A 229 -14.00 10.44 35.44
CA TYR A 229 -13.82 9.33 36.36
C TYR A 229 -12.60 8.50 35.97
N MET A 230 -12.52 8.03 34.72
CA MET A 230 -11.41 7.18 34.25
C MET A 230 -10.05 7.89 34.35
N VAL A 231 -9.98 9.17 33.97
CA VAL A 231 -8.73 9.96 34.05
C VAL A 231 -8.31 10.17 35.51
N ASN A 232 -9.25 10.52 36.40
CA ASN A 232 -8.96 10.67 37.83
C ASN A 232 -8.52 9.35 38.45
N LYS A 233 -9.19 8.25 38.10
CA LYS A 233 -8.87 6.92 38.62
C LYS A 233 -7.48 6.47 38.19
N LEU A 234 -7.09 6.69 36.93
CA LEU A 234 -5.73 6.39 36.45
C LEU A 234 -4.65 7.27 37.09
N LYS A 235 -4.99 8.52 37.41
CA LYS A 235 -4.09 9.42 38.14
C LYS A 235 -3.73 8.87 39.53
N GLU A 236 -4.62 8.12 40.19
CA GLU A 236 -4.32 7.42 41.45
C GLU A 236 -3.20 6.36 41.30
N TYR A 237 -2.92 5.91 40.07
CA TYR A 237 -1.88 4.94 39.73
C TYR A 237 -0.67 5.58 39.02
N ASP A 238 -0.46 6.90 39.18
CA ASP A 238 0.58 7.69 38.51
C ASP A 238 0.46 7.69 36.96
N MET A 239 -0.72 7.41 36.41
CA MET A 239 -0.99 7.42 34.96
C MET A 239 -1.81 8.64 34.57
N ASP A 240 -1.14 9.75 34.24
CA ASP A 240 -1.79 11.01 33.91
C ASP A 240 -2.22 11.09 32.43
N LEU A 241 -3.50 10.83 32.15
CA LEU A 241 -4.08 10.90 30.80
C LEU A 241 -4.54 12.31 30.39
N ARG A 242 -4.39 13.33 31.24
CA ARG A 242 -4.85 14.69 30.93
C ARG A 242 -4.18 15.25 29.68
N GLY A 243 -2.93 14.86 29.41
CA GLY A 243 -2.18 15.20 28.19
C GLY A 243 -2.89 14.79 26.91
N ASN A 244 -3.27 13.52 26.83
CA ASN A 244 -3.96 12.96 25.66
C ASN A 244 -5.31 13.63 25.47
N LEU A 245 -6.10 13.70 26.56
CA LEU A 245 -7.42 14.32 26.52
C LEU A 245 -7.37 15.80 26.11
N PHE A 246 -6.31 16.53 26.49
CA PHE A 246 -6.10 17.92 26.08
C PHE A 246 -5.88 18.04 24.57
N MET A 247 -5.03 17.18 23.98
CA MET A 247 -4.79 17.17 22.53
C MET A 247 -6.05 16.85 21.74
N ASP A 248 -6.82 15.87 22.20
CA ASP A 248 -8.05 15.45 21.51
C ASP A 248 -9.14 16.52 21.62
N ALA A 249 -9.24 17.18 22.78
CA ALA A 249 -10.15 18.31 22.97
C ALA A 249 -9.80 19.49 22.05
N LEU A 250 -8.51 19.76 21.81
CA LEU A 250 -8.08 20.77 20.84
C LEU A 250 -8.49 20.40 19.41
N LYS A 251 -8.22 19.16 18.98
CA LYS A 251 -8.53 18.66 17.63
C LYS A 251 -10.03 18.63 17.31
N CYS A 252 -10.87 18.46 18.33
CA CYS A 252 -12.30 18.24 18.16
C CYS A 252 -13.07 19.53 18.48
N ASP A 253 -12.88 20.53 17.62
CA ASP A 253 -13.53 21.84 17.70
C ASP A 253 -13.32 22.56 19.02
N ASN A 254 -12.12 22.44 19.61
CA ASN A 254 -11.77 23.16 20.83
C ASN A 254 -12.78 22.95 21.97
N ASN A 255 -12.97 21.70 22.40
CA ASN A 255 -13.93 21.37 23.45
C ASN A 255 -13.62 22.08 24.78
N GLN A 256 -14.27 23.23 25.01
CA GLN A 256 -13.99 24.13 26.13
C GLN A 256 -14.29 23.48 27.48
N GLU A 257 -15.28 22.59 27.55
CA GLU A 257 -15.66 21.93 28.79
C GLU A 257 -14.55 21.00 29.29
N ILE A 258 -14.03 20.16 28.38
CA ILE A 258 -12.91 19.26 28.68
C ILE A 258 -11.64 20.06 28.98
N ILE A 259 -11.31 21.06 28.16
CA ILE A 259 -10.11 21.90 28.36
C ILE A 259 -10.18 22.62 29.71
N LYS A 260 -11.35 23.14 30.07
CA LYS A 260 -11.59 23.79 31.36
C LYS A 260 -11.44 22.78 32.50
N TRP A 261 -12.04 21.60 32.39
CA TRP A 261 -11.89 20.55 33.40
C TRP A 261 -10.41 20.16 33.60
N ILE A 262 -9.66 19.99 32.50
CA ILE A 262 -8.22 19.70 32.56
C ILE A 262 -7.49 20.80 33.30
N LYS A 263 -7.73 22.08 32.94
CA LYS A 263 -7.15 23.23 33.64
C LYS A 263 -7.48 23.23 35.13
N ASP A 264 -8.75 23.06 35.48
CA ASP A 264 -9.25 23.11 36.86
C ASP A 264 -8.78 21.89 37.69
N SER A 265 -8.32 20.80 37.04
CA SER A 265 -7.77 19.61 37.70
C SER A 265 -6.35 19.80 38.28
N PHE A 266 -5.68 20.91 37.99
CA PHE A 266 -4.37 21.26 38.56
C PHE A 266 -4.53 22.12 39.82
N GLY A 267 -3.64 21.94 40.80
CA GLY A 267 -3.73 22.63 42.09
C GLY A 267 -3.41 24.12 41.99
N SER A 268 -2.70 24.51 40.93
CA SER A 268 -2.32 25.90 40.68
C SER A 268 -2.15 26.19 39.19
N MET A 269 -2.28 27.46 38.82
CA MET A 269 -2.04 27.90 37.44
C MET A 269 -0.60 27.60 36.95
N PRO A 270 0.47 27.83 37.74
CA PRO A 270 1.83 27.46 37.32
C PRO A 270 2.03 25.98 36.99
N GLU A 271 1.35 25.07 37.70
CA GLU A 271 1.39 23.63 37.39
C GLU A 271 0.77 23.33 36.03
N PHE A 272 -0.40 23.93 35.74
CA PHE A 272 -1.06 23.80 34.45
C PHE A 272 -0.22 24.40 33.31
N ILE A 273 0.42 25.55 33.56
CA ILE A 273 1.37 26.16 32.62
C ILE A 273 2.54 25.22 32.33
N GLY A 274 3.14 24.62 33.37
CA GLY A 274 4.19 23.62 33.21
C GLY A 274 3.74 22.39 32.42
N PHE A 275 2.46 22.01 32.54
CA PHE A 275 1.86 20.92 31.77
C PHE A 275 1.72 21.26 30.29
N TYR A 276 1.05 22.36 29.91
CA TYR A 276 0.80 22.65 28.49
C TYR A 276 2.03 23.24 27.76
N ASN A 277 3.03 23.76 28.47
CA ASN A 277 4.28 24.26 27.88
C ASN A 277 5.21 23.15 27.35
N GLN A 278 4.84 21.87 27.53
CA GLN A 278 5.55 20.78 26.86
C GLN A 278 5.45 20.92 25.34
N ILE A 279 6.55 20.68 24.64
CA ILE A 279 6.71 20.93 23.19
C ILE A 279 5.54 20.33 22.37
N ASN A 280 5.12 19.10 22.71
CA ASN A 280 4.06 18.40 22.00
C ASN A 280 2.69 19.11 22.09
N PHE A 281 2.37 19.74 23.22
CA PHE A 281 1.07 20.42 23.38
C PHE A 281 1.08 21.80 22.72
N ILE A 282 2.21 22.53 22.79
CA ILE A 282 2.35 23.82 22.11
C ILE A 282 2.13 23.69 20.61
N TYR A 283 2.61 22.60 20.00
CA TYR A 283 2.34 22.28 18.60
C TYR A 283 0.83 22.20 18.30
N HIS A 284 0.08 21.42 19.08
CA HIS A 284 -1.37 21.30 18.90
C HIS A 284 -2.14 22.59 19.22
N ILE A 285 -1.67 23.39 20.18
CA ILE A 285 -2.24 24.71 20.48
C ILE A 285 -2.06 25.62 19.26
N LYS A 286 -0.84 25.70 18.68
CA LYS A 286 -0.58 26.49 17.46
C LYS A 286 -1.47 26.06 16.29
N GLN A 287 -1.74 24.77 16.17
CA GLN A 287 -2.51 24.20 15.08
C GLN A 287 -4.02 24.43 15.23
N TYR A 288 -4.58 24.15 16.40
CA TYR A 288 -6.03 24.03 16.57
C TYR A 288 -6.65 25.08 17.50
N ALA A 289 -5.89 25.73 18.38
CA ALA A 289 -6.49 26.53 19.44
C ALA A 289 -7.27 27.74 18.90
N SER A 290 -8.53 27.85 19.32
CA SER A 290 -9.38 29.03 19.11
C SER A 290 -9.00 30.17 20.05
N THR A 291 -9.49 31.38 19.74
CA THR A 291 -9.28 32.56 20.60
C THR A 291 -9.83 32.32 22.03
N GLU A 292 -10.98 31.66 22.17
CA GLU A 292 -11.59 31.28 23.44
C GLU A 292 -10.72 30.31 24.21
N THR A 293 -10.18 29.29 23.53
CA THR A 293 -9.25 28.32 24.14
C THR A 293 -8.01 29.04 24.66
N LEU A 294 -7.41 29.93 23.88
CA LEU A 294 -6.19 30.65 24.23
C LEU A 294 -6.40 31.53 25.47
N LYS A 295 -7.56 32.18 25.57
CA LYS A 295 -7.99 32.93 26.76
C LYS A 295 -8.25 32.00 27.95
N LEU A 296 -8.91 30.86 27.73
CA LEU A 296 -9.23 29.88 28.77
C LEU A 296 -7.96 29.33 29.42
N ILE A 297 -6.98 28.93 28.61
CA ILE A 297 -5.68 28.43 29.11
C ILE A 297 -4.74 29.55 29.57
N GLN A 298 -5.13 30.81 29.37
CA GLN A 298 -4.34 32.02 29.68
C GLN A 298 -2.93 31.94 29.10
N LEU A 299 -2.83 31.55 27.82
CA LEU A 299 -1.55 31.34 27.17
C LEU A 299 -0.71 32.62 27.25
N ASN A 300 0.48 32.53 27.85
CA ASN A 300 1.47 33.59 27.83
C ASN A 300 2.38 33.43 26.59
N PRO A 301 2.35 34.35 25.61
CA PRO A 301 3.13 34.20 24.38
C PRO A 301 4.64 34.25 24.56
N VAL A 302 5.13 34.75 25.71
CA VAL A 302 6.57 34.69 26.04
C VAL A 302 7.03 33.24 26.20
N ASP A 303 6.17 32.37 26.74
CA ASP A 303 6.47 30.95 26.94
C ASP A 303 6.55 30.19 25.61
N VAL A 304 5.78 30.63 24.61
CA VAL A 304 5.76 30.03 23.26
C VAL A 304 7.08 30.25 22.52
N ARG A 305 7.77 31.37 22.79
CA ARG A 305 9.01 31.73 22.09
C ARG A 305 10.12 30.70 22.27
N VAL A 306 10.20 30.00 23.40
CA VAL A 306 11.34 29.10 23.66
C VAL A 306 11.32 27.83 22.78
N SER A 307 10.19 27.52 22.13
CA SER A 307 10.00 26.34 21.27
C SER A 307 10.28 26.62 19.78
N TYR A 308 11.51 27.02 19.44
CA TYR A 308 11.82 27.56 18.10
C TYR A 308 11.93 26.55 16.94
N GLU A 309 11.94 25.24 17.16
CA GLU A 309 12.66 24.41 16.18
C GLU A 309 11.90 23.72 15.04
N ASN A 310 10.58 23.52 15.01
CA ASN A 310 10.00 22.76 13.87
C ASN A 310 8.57 23.07 13.40
N CYS A 311 7.79 23.93 14.08
CA CYS A 311 6.43 24.20 13.61
C CYS A 311 5.86 25.54 14.10
N THR A 312 5.23 26.23 13.16
CA THR A 312 4.64 27.57 13.28
C THR A 312 3.13 27.50 13.03
N SER A 313 2.35 28.42 13.61
CA SER A 313 0.90 28.47 13.28
C SER A 313 0.64 28.79 11.81
N SER A 314 1.63 29.35 11.09
CA SER A 314 1.60 29.55 9.64
C SER A 314 1.58 28.25 8.84
N ASP A 315 2.07 27.13 9.38
CA ASP A 315 1.94 25.82 8.71
C ASP A 315 0.47 25.42 8.57
N TYR A 316 -0.37 25.85 9.52
CA TYR A 316 -1.78 25.46 9.62
C TYR A 316 -2.77 26.57 9.33
N GLY A 317 -2.30 27.80 9.11
CA GLY A 317 -3.17 28.95 8.86
C GLY A 317 -4.06 29.30 10.05
N ASN A 318 -3.65 28.99 11.30
CA ASN A 318 -4.48 29.29 12.47
C ASN A 318 -4.46 30.80 12.80
N ILE A 319 -5.46 31.51 12.29
CA ILE A 319 -5.64 32.95 12.42
C ILE A 319 -5.97 33.36 13.86
N ASP A 320 -6.73 32.55 14.60
CA ASP A 320 -7.04 32.81 16.01
C ASP A 320 -5.77 32.88 16.86
N PHE A 321 -4.88 31.90 16.66
CA PHE A 321 -3.58 31.88 17.33
C PHE A 321 -2.71 33.08 16.93
N LEU A 322 -2.65 33.40 15.63
CA LEU A 322 -1.92 34.57 15.14
C LEU A 322 -2.44 35.85 15.81
N ASN A 323 -3.74 36.12 15.71
CA ASN A 323 -4.36 37.33 16.27
C ASN A 323 -4.20 37.44 17.78
N TYR A 324 -4.27 36.32 18.51
CA TYR A 324 -4.06 36.31 19.95
C TYR A 324 -2.61 36.65 20.33
N THR A 325 -1.64 36.13 19.58
CA THR A 325 -0.21 36.32 19.88
C THR A 325 0.36 37.63 19.33
N LEU A 326 -0.28 38.19 18.30
CA LEU A 326 0.17 39.38 17.58
C LEU A 326 0.47 40.61 18.46
N PRO A 327 -0.42 41.04 19.37
CA PRO A 327 -0.19 42.25 20.17
C PRO A 327 1.01 42.10 21.11
N ILE A 328 1.29 40.86 21.51
CA ILE A 328 2.32 40.52 22.49
C ILE A 328 3.66 40.29 21.78
N MET A 329 3.63 39.81 20.54
CA MET A 329 4.81 39.62 19.69
C MET A 329 5.23 40.88 18.93
N ALA A 330 4.51 42.00 19.02
CA ALA A 330 4.84 43.26 18.33
C ALA A 330 6.26 43.79 18.58
N ASN A 331 6.95 43.33 19.64
CA ASN A 331 8.33 43.67 19.96
C ASN A 331 9.38 42.65 19.47
N SER A 332 9.02 41.42 19.13
CA SER A 332 9.92 40.47 18.45
C SER A 332 9.83 40.67 16.95
N LEU A 333 10.98 40.67 16.27
CA LEU A 333 11.02 40.50 14.82
C LEU A 333 10.22 39.24 14.48
N TYR A 334 9.15 39.37 13.71
CA TYR A 334 8.45 38.20 13.18
C TYR A 334 9.45 37.39 12.35
N ASP A 335 9.46 36.07 12.57
CA ASP A 335 10.32 35.18 11.80
C ASP A 335 9.93 35.26 10.33
N PHE A 336 10.89 35.57 9.47
CA PHE A 336 10.75 35.69 8.02
C PHE A 336 10.10 34.45 7.40
N ASN A 337 10.32 33.28 8.01
CA ASN A 337 9.73 32.03 7.58
C ASN A 337 8.20 32.03 7.69
N THR A 338 7.61 32.79 8.62
CA THR A 338 6.15 32.78 8.88
C THR A 338 5.34 33.19 7.65
N LEU A 339 5.76 34.26 6.96
CA LEU A 339 5.08 34.74 5.75
C LEU A 339 5.25 33.73 4.61
N GLN A 340 6.47 33.24 4.38
CA GLN A 340 6.76 32.30 3.31
C GLN A 340 5.98 30.99 3.49
N THR A 341 6.02 30.42 4.69
CA THR A 341 5.24 29.21 5.04
C THR A 341 3.75 29.40 4.83
N ALA A 342 3.18 30.54 5.21
CA ALA A 342 1.75 30.80 5.00
C ALA A 342 1.41 30.92 3.51
N LEU A 343 2.28 31.55 2.71
CA LEU A 343 2.13 31.66 1.26
C LEU A 343 2.25 30.28 0.58
N ASP A 344 3.19 29.44 1.00
CA ASP A 344 3.42 28.10 0.45
C ASP A 344 2.28 27.13 0.72
N ASN A 345 1.62 27.26 1.87
CA ASN A 345 0.49 26.42 2.26
C ASN A 345 -0.88 26.98 1.82
N GLY A 346 -0.91 28.13 1.13
CA GLY A 346 -2.15 28.69 0.60
C GLY A 346 -3.06 29.37 1.64
N HIS A 347 -2.49 29.91 2.72
CA HIS A 347 -3.25 30.55 3.79
C HIS A 347 -3.39 32.07 3.55
N LEU A 348 -4.20 32.48 2.56
CA LEU A 348 -4.31 33.87 2.11
C LEU A 348 -4.57 34.87 3.25
N GLU A 349 -5.59 34.64 4.06
CA GLU A 349 -5.96 35.57 5.15
C GLU A 349 -4.85 35.68 6.20
N TYR A 350 -4.21 34.57 6.55
CA TYR A 350 -3.05 34.55 7.43
C TYR A 350 -1.90 35.37 6.85
N SER A 351 -1.56 35.17 5.57
CA SER A 351 -0.52 35.93 4.88
C SER A 351 -0.82 37.43 4.86
N LEU A 352 -2.07 37.83 4.60
CA LEU A 352 -2.48 39.25 4.59
C LEU A 352 -2.34 39.92 5.97
N ILE A 353 -2.69 39.21 7.05
CA ILE A 353 -2.49 39.72 8.42
C ILE A 353 -1.00 39.90 8.70
N VAL A 354 -0.17 38.91 8.34
CA VAL A 354 1.29 38.99 8.52
C VAL A 354 1.88 40.16 7.70
N LEU A 355 1.45 40.35 6.45
CA LEU A 355 1.87 41.48 5.61
C LEU A 355 1.56 42.84 6.26
N GLN A 356 0.33 43.01 6.76
CA GLN A 356 -0.06 44.24 7.46
C GLN A 356 0.84 44.52 8.67
N VAL A 357 1.22 43.48 9.39
CA VAL A 357 2.03 43.58 10.59
C VAL A 357 3.48 43.95 10.27
N ILE A 358 4.04 43.37 9.20
CA ILE A 358 5.37 43.74 8.73
C ILE A 358 5.38 45.22 8.34
N HIS A 359 4.36 45.67 7.61
CA HIS A 359 4.19 47.09 7.25
C HIS A 359 4.15 48.00 8.50
N ASP A 360 3.29 47.69 9.46
CA ASP A 360 3.10 48.51 10.67
C ASP A 360 4.33 48.54 11.58
N GLN A 361 5.07 47.43 11.66
CA GLN A 361 6.31 47.36 12.44
C GLN A 361 7.47 48.09 11.77
N GLY A 362 7.57 48.01 10.44
CA GLY A 362 8.57 48.74 9.66
C GLY A 362 8.42 50.25 9.82
N MET A 363 7.19 50.77 9.81
CA MET A 363 6.90 52.20 10.01
C MET A 363 7.25 52.69 11.43
N LYS A 364 7.18 51.83 12.45
CA LYS A 364 7.42 52.20 13.86
C LYS A 364 8.89 52.22 14.27
N ARG A 365 9.76 51.50 13.56
CA ARG A 365 11.18 51.38 13.89
C ARG A 365 11.98 52.16 12.85
N ASN A 366 12.65 53.24 13.28
CA ASN A 366 13.48 54.12 12.44
C ASN A 366 14.18 53.36 11.29
N GLU A 367 14.10 53.91 10.09
CA GLU A 367 14.53 53.32 8.81
C GLU A 367 15.94 52.69 8.83
N GLU A 368 16.84 53.16 9.70
CA GLU A 368 18.23 52.70 9.82
C GLU A 368 18.39 51.21 10.21
N LEU A 369 17.46 50.63 10.98
CA LEU A 369 17.55 49.22 11.43
C LEU A 369 16.95 48.23 10.43
N TYR A 370 15.87 48.63 9.73
CA TYR A 370 15.17 47.77 8.78
C TYR A 370 15.70 47.83 7.35
N GLY A 371 16.46 48.88 6.98
CA GLY A 371 17.12 48.94 5.67
C GLY A 371 18.06 47.76 5.37
N ARG A 372 18.40 46.93 6.38
CA ARG A 372 19.23 45.72 6.23
C ARG A 372 18.46 44.39 6.17
N LEU A 373 17.18 44.35 6.55
CA LEU A 373 16.41 43.11 6.62
C LEU A 373 15.36 43.07 5.50
N GLN A 374 15.75 42.51 4.35
CA GLN A 374 14.82 42.23 3.25
C GLN A 374 14.22 40.83 3.44
N ILE A 375 12.89 40.74 3.42
CA ILE A 375 12.15 39.47 3.47
C ILE A 375 12.08 38.92 2.06
N TYR A 376 12.61 37.74 1.82
CA TYR A 376 12.54 37.11 0.50
C TYR A 376 11.28 36.28 0.39
N VAL A 377 10.48 36.53 -0.65
CA VAL A 377 9.35 35.68 -1.00
C VAL A 377 9.69 34.96 -2.29
N ASN A 378 9.80 33.64 -2.22
CA ASN A 378 10.16 32.81 -3.37
C ASN A 378 8.97 32.04 -3.92
N SER A 379 7.98 31.65 -3.12
CA SER A 379 6.82 30.94 -3.65
C SER A 379 5.50 31.42 -3.05
N VAL A 380 4.45 31.16 -3.81
CA VAL A 380 3.05 31.36 -3.45
C VAL A 380 2.32 30.09 -3.89
N HIS A 381 1.36 29.63 -3.11
CA HIS A 381 0.53 28.51 -3.48
C HIS A 381 -0.44 28.90 -4.61
N GLU A 382 -0.66 27.99 -5.57
CA GLU A 382 -1.47 28.24 -6.77
C GLU A 382 -2.91 28.69 -6.43
N SER A 383 -3.49 28.16 -5.35
CA SER A 383 -4.88 28.46 -4.94
C SER A 383 -5.11 29.88 -4.42
N ILE A 384 -4.06 30.61 -4.04
CA ILE A 384 -4.16 31.99 -3.52
C ILE A 384 -3.53 33.02 -4.44
N MET A 385 -2.97 32.58 -5.57
CA MET A 385 -2.35 33.46 -6.55
C MET A 385 -3.40 34.42 -7.12
N SER A 386 -3.16 35.72 -6.97
CA SER A 386 -4.04 36.78 -7.48
C SER A 386 -3.24 38.04 -7.73
N LEU A 387 -3.74 38.91 -8.61
CA LEU A 387 -3.09 40.18 -8.93
C LEU A 387 -2.94 41.07 -7.68
N ASP A 388 -3.97 41.13 -6.83
CA ASP A 388 -3.96 41.90 -5.58
C ASP A 388 -2.85 41.42 -4.63
N LEU A 389 -2.74 40.10 -4.40
CA LEU A 389 -1.69 39.55 -3.54
C LEU A 389 -0.29 39.87 -4.10
N VAL A 390 -0.09 39.65 -5.41
CA VAL A 390 1.19 39.91 -6.07
C VAL A 390 1.55 41.39 -6.00
N GLN A 391 0.60 42.30 -6.29
CA GLN A 391 0.82 43.75 -6.17
C GLN A 391 1.21 44.14 -4.75
N ARG A 392 0.52 43.61 -3.73
CA ARG A 392 0.86 43.85 -2.33
C ARG A 392 2.26 43.36 -2.01
N LEU A 393 2.65 42.16 -2.46
CA LEU A 393 3.99 41.61 -2.23
C LEU A 393 5.08 42.45 -2.92
N SER A 394 4.87 42.84 -4.19
CA SER A 394 5.83 43.57 -5.00
C SER A 394 6.00 45.04 -4.58
N GLN A 395 4.94 45.67 -4.07
CA GLN A 395 4.96 47.08 -3.63
C GLN A 395 5.39 47.23 -2.17
N HIS A 396 5.50 46.14 -1.42
CA HIS A 396 5.81 46.20 -0.01
C HIS A 396 7.30 46.54 0.23
N PRO A 397 7.63 47.63 0.96
CA PRO A 397 8.98 48.18 1.02
C PRO A 397 10.02 47.26 1.67
N TYR A 398 9.58 46.30 2.46
CA TYR A 398 10.45 45.35 3.17
C TYR A 398 10.49 43.95 2.54
N ILE A 399 9.74 43.72 1.46
CA ILE A 399 9.66 42.41 0.79
C ILE A 399 10.38 42.46 -0.55
N LYS A 400 11.17 41.42 -0.81
CA LYS A 400 11.84 41.18 -2.07
C LYS A 400 11.29 39.89 -2.68
N VAL A 401 10.50 40.06 -3.72
CA VAL A 401 9.94 38.96 -4.50
C VAL A 401 11.01 38.36 -5.42
N LEU A 402 11.19 37.04 -5.40
CA LEU A 402 11.91 36.32 -6.45
C LEU A 402 10.97 36.15 -7.65
N VAL A 403 11.10 37.06 -8.61
CA VAL A 403 10.18 37.19 -9.75
C VAL A 403 10.03 35.89 -10.54
N GLU A 404 11.12 35.15 -10.77
CA GLU A 404 11.08 33.89 -11.53
C GLU A 404 10.14 32.84 -10.90
N ASP A 405 10.31 32.58 -9.61
CA ASP A 405 9.58 31.52 -8.92
C ASP A 405 8.08 31.88 -8.77
N ILE A 406 7.76 33.14 -8.45
CA ILE A 406 6.36 33.61 -8.38
C ILE A 406 5.73 33.61 -9.79
N ALA A 407 6.49 33.98 -10.84
CA ALA A 407 6.01 33.91 -12.21
C ALA A 407 5.68 32.47 -12.63
N LEU A 408 6.51 31.49 -12.25
CA LEU A 408 6.22 30.07 -12.47
C LEU A 408 4.92 29.63 -11.78
N THR A 409 4.68 30.06 -10.54
CA THR A 409 3.38 29.80 -9.88
C THR A 409 2.24 30.51 -10.62
N ALA A 410 2.41 31.76 -11.04
CA ALA A 410 1.36 32.50 -11.76
C ALA A 410 0.96 31.80 -13.07
N ILE A 411 1.94 31.23 -13.79
CA ILE A 411 1.71 30.37 -14.96
C ILE A 411 0.86 29.17 -14.56
N LYS A 412 1.27 28.39 -13.55
CA LYS A 412 0.52 27.20 -13.11
C LYS A 412 -0.92 27.52 -12.66
N ALA A 413 -1.09 28.64 -11.96
CA ALA A 413 -2.39 29.15 -11.51
C ALA A 413 -3.22 29.81 -12.62
N LYS A 414 -2.70 29.88 -13.86
CA LYS A 414 -3.32 30.54 -15.03
C LYS A 414 -3.70 32.01 -14.77
N GLN A 415 -2.86 32.75 -14.06
CA GLN A 415 -3.09 34.16 -13.70
C GLN A 415 -2.25 35.08 -14.59
N LEU A 416 -2.70 35.33 -15.83
CA LEU A 416 -1.98 36.12 -16.83
C LEU A 416 -1.70 37.56 -16.35
N ASP A 417 -2.67 38.19 -15.71
CA ASP A 417 -2.60 39.55 -15.20
C ASP A 417 -1.58 39.68 -14.05
N SER A 418 -1.50 38.69 -13.16
CA SER A 418 -0.41 38.60 -12.17
C SER A 418 0.96 38.45 -12.82
N LEU A 419 1.06 37.60 -13.86
CA LEU A 419 2.29 37.37 -14.61
C LEU A 419 2.74 38.64 -15.36
N GLN A 420 1.81 39.36 -15.99
CA GLN A 420 2.06 40.64 -16.66
C GLN A 420 2.59 41.70 -15.70
N HIS A 421 2.02 41.77 -14.49
CA HIS A 421 2.50 42.67 -13.45
C HIS A 421 3.93 42.34 -13.02
N LEU A 422 4.22 41.05 -12.76
CA LEU A 422 5.54 40.58 -12.35
C LEU A 422 6.62 40.82 -13.41
N LEU A 423 6.29 40.65 -14.68
CA LEU A 423 7.21 40.74 -15.80
C LEU A 423 7.23 42.13 -16.46
N SER A 424 6.55 43.13 -15.88
CA SER A 424 6.56 44.49 -16.38
C SER A 424 7.98 45.08 -16.39
N PRO A 425 8.38 45.85 -17.42
CA PRO A 425 9.74 46.39 -17.60
C PRO A 425 10.23 47.30 -16.45
N TYR A 426 9.33 47.73 -15.57
CA TYR A 426 9.66 48.51 -14.37
C TYR A 426 10.26 47.65 -13.22
N THR A 427 10.23 46.32 -13.34
CA THR A 427 10.85 45.39 -12.39
C THR A 427 12.27 45.02 -12.86
N ASN A 428 13.27 44.95 -11.98
CA ASN A 428 14.66 44.65 -12.36
C ASN A 428 14.79 43.21 -12.91
N GLN A 429 14.77 43.04 -14.24
CA GLN A 429 14.73 41.74 -14.92
C GLN A 429 16.08 41.02 -15.10
N GLN A 430 17.17 41.47 -14.46
CA GLN A 430 18.54 41.14 -14.87
C GLN A 430 18.97 39.65 -14.83
N TYR A 431 18.14 38.71 -14.35
CA TYR A 431 18.47 37.28 -14.28
C TYR A 431 17.30 36.32 -14.52
N LEU A 432 16.26 36.74 -15.24
CA LEU A 432 15.09 35.89 -15.48
C LEU A 432 15.42 34.71 -16.42
N ASN A 433 15.23 33.48 -15.96
CA ASN A 433 15.35 32.31 -16.82
C ASN A 433 14.08 32.15 -17.69
N THR A 434 14.05 32.86 -18.82
CA THR A 434 12.91 32.81 -19.76
C THR A 434 12.59 31.39 -20.24
N ASN A 435 13.58 30.49 -20.30
CA ASN A 435 13.36 29.08 -20.66
C ASN A 435 12.47 28.34 -19.66
N SER A 436 12.63 28.57 -18.35
CA SER A 436 11.79 27.91 -17.34
C SER A 436 10.33 28.35 -17.46
N LEU A 437 10.09 29.64 -17.73
CA LEU A 437 8.75 30.21 -17.92
C LEU A 437 8.05 29.66 -19.17
N ILE A 438 8.74 29.61 -20.32
CA ILE A 438 8.18 29.05 -21.56
C ILE A 438 7.82 27.59 -21.37
N VAL A 439 8.72 26.79 -20.76
CA VAL A 439 8.44 25.38 -20.49
C VAL A 439 7.28 25.21 -19.51
N GLY A 440 7.16 26.07 -18.50
CA GLY A 440 6.00 26.10 -17.61
C GLY A 440 4.70 26.37 -18.36
N ALA A 441 4.70 27.33 -19.29
CA ALA A 441 3.54 27.71 -20.08
C ALA A 441 3.10 26.61 -21.07
N LEU A 442 4.03 25.78 -21.55
CA LEU A 442 3.69 24.60 -22.35
C LEU A 442 2.89 23.54 -21.56
N CYS A 443 2.94 23.57 -20.23
CA CYS A 443 2.32 22.55 -19.36
C CYS A 443 0.92 22.94 -18.86
N ILE A 444 0.40 24.09 -19.29
CA ILE A 444 -0.92 24.56 -18.90
C ILE A 444 -1.82 24.68 -20.12
N ASP A 445 -3.10 24.40 -19.95
CA ASP A 445 -4.08 24.53 -21.02
C ASP A 445 -4.54 26.00 -21.12
N ASP A 446 -3.63 26.86 -21.55
CA ASP A 446 -3.84 28.30 -21.79
C ASP A 446 -2.79 28.84 -22.78
N THR A 447 -3.20 29.06 -24.02
CA THR A 447 -2.31 29.56 -25.08
C THR A 447 -1.97 31.05 -24.89
N THR A 448 -2.78 31.82 -24.16
CA THR A 448 -2.57 33.27 -24.00
C THR A 448 -1.31 33.58 -23.19
N ILE A 449 -0.93 32.70 -22.26
CA ILE A 449 0.27 32.85 -21.43
C ILE A 449 1.54 32.61 -22.26
N ILE A 450 1.58 31.56 -23.08
CA ILE A 450 2.75 31.31 -23.94
C ILE A 450 2.87 32.37 -25.03
N GLU A 451 1.74 32.83 -25.58
CA GLU A 451 1.69 33.95 -26.51
C GLU A 451 2.28 35.21 -25.88
N TYR A 452 1.83 35.58 -24.68
CA TYR A 452 2.37 36.73 -23.95
C TYR A 452 3.88 36.62 -23.71
N LEU A 453 4.37 35.47 -23.24
CA LEU A 453 5.79 35.28 -22.95
C LEU A 453 6.67 35.33 -24.21
N LEU A 454 6.22 34.70 -25.30
CA LEU A 454 6.93 34.75 -26.58
C LEU A 454 6.94 36.16 -27.14
N ASN A 455 5.82 36.88 -27.09
CA ASN A 455 5.75 38.25 -27.57
C ASN A 455 6.61 39.21 -26.71
N THR A 456 6.72 38.95 -25.40
CA THR A 456 7.48 39.82 -24.50
C THR A 456 9.00 39.67 -24.68
N TYR A 457 9.49 38.44 -24.91
CA TYR A 457 10.93 38.15 -24.89
C TYR A 457 11.53 37.75 -26.25
N TYR A 458 10.70 37.42 -27.23
CA TYR A 458 11.12 36.86 -28.52
C TYR A 458 10.41 37.51 -29.72
N ASN A 459 9.79 38.68 -29.55
CA ASN A 459 9.20 39.43 -30.68
C ASN A 459 10.27 39.96 -31.65
N ASN A 460 10.00 39.82 -32.95
CA ASN A 460 10.89 40.19 -34.07
C ASN A 460 10.73 41.67 -34.51
N ASP A 461 10.51 42.61 -33.60
CA ASP A 461 10.29 44.03 -33.99
C ASP A 461 11.58 44.79 -34.33
N ASP A 462 12.76 44.15 -34.27
CA ASP A 462 13.99 44.70 -34.82
C ASP A 462 14.13 44.29 -36.29
N ASP A 463 14.10 45.28 -37.19
CA ASP A 463 14.14 45.29 -38.67
C ASP A 463 15.23 44.42 -39.38
N ASP A 464 15.95 43.55 -38.68
CA ASP A 464 16.85 42.57 -39.29
C ASP A 464 16.08 41.29 -39.65
N ASP A 465 16.02 41.03 -40.96
CA ASP A 465 15.31 40.00 -41.75
C ASP A 465 15.57 38.51 -41.35
N ARG A 466 15.84 38.23 -40.08
CA ARG A 466 16.09 36.91 -39.51
C ARG A 466 15.19 36.68 -38.30
N THR A 467 14.08 35.99 -38.53
CA THR A 467 13.29 35.35 -37.47
C THR A 467 14.22 34.56 -36.54
N THR A 468 14.39 34.99 -35.29
CA THR A 468 15.27 34.31 -34.34
C THR A 468 14.57 33.07 -33.79
N THR A 469 14.71 31.95 -34.51
CA THR A 469 14.19 30.65 -34.07
C THR A 469 14.99 30.17 -32.85
N THR A 470 14.39 30.26 -31.66
CA THR A 470 14.97 29.76 -30.40
C THR A 470 14.58 28.30 -30.11
N SER A 471 15.50 27.52 -29.57
CA SER A 471 15.25 26.17 -29.04
C SER A 471 15.21 26.16 -27.51
N PHE A 472 14.13 25.64 -26.93
CA PHE A 472 13.86 25.66 -25.48
C PHE A 472 14.22 24.34 -24.82
N GLN A 473 15.05 24.37 -23.77
CA GLN A 473 15.51 23.18 -23.07
C GLN A 473 14.41 22.55 -22.20
N VAL A 474 14.05 21.30 -22.49
CA VAL A 474 12.98 20.56 -21.81
C VAL A 474 13.52 19.26 -21.22
N LYS A 475 13.13 18.93 -19.99
CA LYS A 475 13.41 17.62 -19.40
C LYS A 475 12.38 16.59 -19.86
N THR A 476 12.82 15.35 -20.11
CA THR A 476 11.93 14.28 -20.61
C THR A 476 10.71 13.96 -19.74
N ASN A 477 10.75 14.27 -18.44
CA ASN A 477 9.61 14.05 -17.54
C ASN A 477 8.49 15.08 -17.70
N ILE A 478 8.77 16.24 -18.31
CA ILE A 478 7.80 17.34 -18.50
C ILE A 478 6.92 17.10 -19.75
N ILE A 479 7.39 16.31 -20.71
CA ILE A 479 6.68 16.07 -21.98
C ILE A 479 5.28 15.48 -21.74
N GLY A 480 5.10 14.68 -20.69
CA GLY A 480 3.79 14.14 -20.30
C GLY A 480 2.80 15.19 -19.80
N ASP A 481 3.30 16.32 -19.30
CA ASP A 481 2.49 17.42 -18.75
C ASP A 481 2.17 18.49 -19.80
N MET A 482 2.78 18.44 -20.98
CA MET A 482 2.56 19.40 -22.06
C MET A 482 1.14 19.34 -22.63
N MET A 483 0.65 20.51 -23.05
CA MET A 483 -0.66 20.68 -23.68
C MET A 483 -0.50 20.97 -25.17
N HIS A 484 -1.44 20.45 -25.98
CA HIS A 484 -1.33 20.46 -27.44
C HIS A 484 -1.33 21.89 -28.01
N GLN A 485 -2.28 22.72 -27.60
CA GLN A 485 -2.45 24.07 -28.18
C GLN A 485 -1.25 25.00 -27.92
N PRO A 486 -0.71 25.13 -26.68
CA PRO A 486 0.49 25.92 -26.44
C PRO A 486 1.70 25.42 -27.23
N LEU A 487 1.86 24.10 -27.34
CA LEU A 487 2.97 23.50 -28.09
C LEU A 487 2.84 23.73 -29.60
N GLU A 488 1.63 23.63 -30.14
CA GLU A 488 1.35 23.92 -31.55
C GLU A 488 1.61 25.40 -31.85
N TYR A 489 1.19 26.29 -30.96
CA TYR A 489 1.46 27.72 -31.05
C TYR A 489 2.97 28.00 -31.08
N LEU A 490 3.74 27.40 -30.16
CA LEU A 490 5.21 27.50 -30.14
C LEU A 490 5.83 27.12 -31.49
N TYR A 491 5.44 25.97 -32.05
CA TYR A 491 5.95 25.51 -33.34
C TYR A 491 5.48 26.38 -34.51
N SER A 492 4.28 26.95 -34.46
CA SER A 492 3.75 27.83 -35.51
C SER A 492 4.58 29.11 -35.68
N LEU A 493 5.27 29.54 -34.62
CA LEU A 493 6.21 30.66 -34.62
C LEU A 493 7.66 30.27 -34.99
N GLY A 494 7.90 28.99 -35.33
CA GLY A 494 9.22 28.50 -35.75
C GLY A 494 10.19 28.15 -34.61
N HIS A 495 9.74 28.17 -33.36
CA HIS A 495 10.54 27.73 -32.20
C HIS A 495 10.59 26.20 -32.10
N SER A 496 11.55 25.66 -31.33
CA SER A 496 11.74 24.21 -31.14
C SER A 496 12.04 23.81 -29.70
N LEU A 497 12.07 22.51 -29.39
CA LEU A 497 12.43 21.97 -28.07
C LEU A 497 13.81 21.28 -28.10
N ASP A 498 14.70 21.60 -27.17
CA ASP A 498 15.93 20.85 -26.87
C ASP A 498 15.67 19.88 -25.72
N ILE A 499 15.31 18.63 -26.06
CA ILE A 499 14.90 17.62 -25.07
C ILE A 499 16.15 16.99 -24.43
N LYS A 500 16.45 17.40 -23.20
CA LYS A 500 17.57 16.89 -22.41
C LYS A 500 17.18 15.65 -21.62
N LEU A 501 17.98 14.61 -21.82
CA LEU A 501 17.99 13.41 -20.99
C LEU A 501 18.77 13.68 -19.69
N PRO A 502 18.24 13.30 -18.51
CA PRO A 502 18.99 13.44 -17.27
C PRO A 502 20.30 12.62 -17.33
N PRO A 503 21.44 13.16 -16.88
CA PRO A 503 22.76 12.54 -17.08
C PRO A 503 23.03 11.25 -16.26
N SER A 504 22.05 10.70 -15.53
CA SER A 504 22.29 9.64 -14.55
C SER A 504 21.96 8.23 -15.06
N PRO A 505 22.82 7.22 -14.81
CA PRO A 505 22.56 5.81 -15.15
C PRO A 505 21.45 5.15 -14.30
N ASN A 506 20.90 5.82 -13.28
CA ASN A 506 19.80 5.28 -12.46
C ASN A 506 18.41 5.58 -13.05
N TRP A 507 18.23 5.18 -14.32
CA TRP A 507 17.00 5.36 -15.10
C TRP A 507 15.75 4.65 -14.58
N HIS A 508 15.90 3.80 -13.56
CA HIS A 508 14.79 3.11 -12.89
C HIS A 508 14.01 4.02 -11.92
N GLN A 509 14.54 5.20 -11.58
CA GLN A 509 13.93 6.13 -10.62
C GLN A 509 13.18 7.31 -11.26
N ILE A 510 13.22 7.46 -12.59
CA ILE A 510 12.40 8.45 -13.27
C ILE A 510 10.96 7.93 -13.27
N LYS A 511 10.22 8.23 -12.19
CA LYS A 511 8.77 8.16 -12.19
C LYS A 511 8.28 9.24 -13.15
N GLN A 512 7.97 8.87 -14.39
CA GLN A 512 7.08 9.71 -15.20
C GLN A 512 5.77 9.82 -14.43
N THR A 513 5.41 11.05 -14.06
CA THR A 513 4.18 11.40 -13.35
C THR A 513 2.97 11.29 -14.28
N LYS A 514 3.19 11.53 -15.58
CA LYS A 514 2.17 11.48 -16.63
C LYS A 514 2.80 11.03 -17.95
N GLU A 515 2.04 10.30 -18.76
CA GLU A 515 2.47 9.81 -20.07
C GLU A 515 2.17 10.83 -21.17
N PRO A 516 3.05 10.98 -22.17
CA PRO A 516 2.81 11.90 -23.28
C PRO A 516 1.66 11.42 -24.17
N SER A 517 0.76 12.33 -24.56
CA SER A 517 -0.32 12.03 -25.50
C SER A 517 0.23 11.75 -26.91
N LEU A 518 -0.51 11.00 -27.74
CA LEU A 518 -0.09 10.71 -29.11
C LEU A 518 0.01 12.01 -29.91
N GLU A 519 -0.96 12.90 -29.74
CA GLU A 519 -1.01 14.21 -30.39
C GLU A 519 0.25 15.04 -30.07
N ILE A 520 0.70 15.06 -28.82
CA ILE A 520 1.94 15.75 -28.43
C ILE A 520 3.15 15.11 -29.11
N LEU A 521 3.26 13.78 -29.12
CA LEU A 521 4.39 13.09 -29.75
C LEU A 521 4.40 13.30 -31.27
N GLU A 522 3.24 13.18 -31.93
CA GLU A 522 3.09 13.41 -33.37
C GLU A 522 3.43 14.85 -33.74
N LEU A 523 2.99 15.82 -32.93
CA LEU A 523 3.30 17.23 -33.11
C LEU A 523 4.81 17.47 -32.98
N ILE A 524 5.46 16.95 -31.93
CA ILE A 524 6.91 17.04 -31.77
C ILE A 524 7.63 16.39 -32.96
N ILE A 525 7.22 15.20 -33.39
CA ILE A 525 7.88 14.47 -34.49
C ILE A 525 7.67 15.17 -35.83
N LYS A 526 6.50 15.78 -36.05
CA LYS A 526 6.18 16.56 -37.26
C LYS A 526 7.14 17.72 -37.43
N TYR A 527 7.46 18.45 -36.34
CA TYR A 527 8.34 19.62 -36.38
C TYR A 527 9.81 19.33 -36.06
N GLN A 528 10.10 18.23 -35.35
CA GLN A 528 11.43 17.78 -34.95
C GLN A 528 11.61 16.28 -35.23
N PRO A 529 11.82 15.88 -36.49
CA PRO A 529 11.92 14.48 -36.88
C PRO A 529 13.04 13.75 -36.14
N ILE A 530 12.81 12.46 -35.85
CA ILE A 530 13.69 11.60 -35.03
C ILE A 530 15.09 11.38 -35.67
N ASN A 531 15.28 11.75 -36.93
CA ASN A 531 16.57 11.65 -37.64
C ASN A 531 17.35 12.97 -37.71
N THR A 532 16.93 14.01 -36.99
CA THR A 532 17.62 15.30 -36.95
C THR A 532 18.69 15.37 -35.85
N GLN A 533 19.49 16.43 -35.81
CA GLN A 533 20.56 16.61 -34.82
C GLN A 533 20.07 16.75 -33.36
N GLN A 534 18.77 17.00 -33.14
CA GLN A 534 18.13 17.09 -31.81
C GLN A 534 16.83 16.27 -31.77
N PRO A 535 16.89 14.93 -31.84
CA PRO A 535 15.71 14.10 -31.94
C PRO A 535 15.08 13.85 -30.56
N ILE A 536 13.75 13.69 -30.53
CA ILE A 536 13.07 13.13 -29.36
C ILE A 536 13.66 11.76 -29.04
N HIS A 537 14.09 11.56 -27.79
CA HIS A 537 14.74 10.32 -27.43
C HIS A 537 13.77 9.13 -27.55
N PRO A 538 14.15 8.01 -28.21
CA PRO A 538 13.29 6.83 -28.38
C PRO A 538 12.59 6.32 -27.11
N TRP A 539 13.24 6.47 -25.96
CA TRP A 539 12.66 6.09 -24.66
C TRP A 539 11.42 6.89 -24.26
N VAL A 540 11.32 8.16 -24.66
CA VAL A 540 10.13 8.98 -24.39
C VAL A 540 8.93 8.41 -25.14
N ILE A 541 9.15 8.01 -26.40
CA ILE A 541 8.12 7.40 -27.24
C ILE A 541 7.75 6.01 -26.70
N LEU A 542 8.73 5.17 -26.38
CA LEU A 542 8.50 3.81 -25.87
C LEU A 542 7.67 3.77 -24.58
N ALA A 543 7.83 4.76 -23.69
CA ALA A 543 7.11 4.80 -22.43
C ALA A 543 5.58 4.81 -22.60
N ARG A 544 5.06 5.41 -23.68
CA ARG A 544 3.63 5.44 -24.02
C ARG A 544 3.07 4.04 -24.31
N PHE A 545 3.84 3.21 -25.02
CA PHE A 545 3.35 1.93 -25.52
C PHE A 545 3.15 0.87 -24.43
N GLY A 546 3.55 1.16 -23.19
CA GLY A 546 3.13 0.36 -22.04
C GLY A 546 1.63 0.42 -21.75
N TYR A 547 0.91 1.44 -22.26
CA TYR A 547 -0.45 1.79 -21.84
C TYR A 547 -1.44 2.01 -22.99
N CYS A 548 -0.94 2.19 -24.22
CA CYS A 548 -1.76 2.39 -25.40
C CYS A 548 -1.13 1.68 -26.62
N ASP A 549 -1.95 1.09 -27.49
CA ASP A 549 -1.55 0.48 -28.77
C ASP A 549 -1.92 1.36 -29.98
N GLU A 550 -2.29 2.62 -29.77
CA GLU A 550 -2.47 3.60 -30.85
C GLU A 550 -1.11 4.11 -31.34
N GLY A 551 -0.96 4.22 -32.67
CA GLY A 551 0.28 4.70 -33.27
C GLY A 551 1.40 3.65 -33.33
N ILE A 552 1.10 2.37 -33.50
CA ILE A 552 2.12 1.29 -33.59
C ILE A 552 3.18 1.55 -34.67
N ASP A 553 2.83 2.22 -35.77
CA ASP A 553 3.81 2.61 -36.80
C ASP A 553 4.91 3.52 -36.23
N LEU A 554 4.58 4.36 -35.26
CA LEU A 554 5.53 5.18 -34.53
C LEU A 554 6.45 4.31 -33.64
N LEU A 555 5.90 3.30 -32.97
CA LEU A 555 6.69 2.34 -32.20
C LEU A 555 7.70 1.60 -33.09
N ILE A 556 7.24 1.06 -34.22
CA ILE A 556 8.08 0.33 -35.18
C ILE A 556 9.20 1.22 -35.71
N SER A 557 8.87 2.46 -36.08
CA SER A 557 9.85 3.45 -36.56
C SER A 557 10.88 3.79 -35.47
N THR A 558 10.42 3.91 -34.23
CA THR A 558 11.27 4.21 -33.06
C THR A 558 12.24 3.07 -32.74
N LEU A 559 11.77 1.81 -32.78
CA LEU A 559 12.59 0.64 -32.46
C LEU A 559 13.79 0.46 -33.42
N ARG A 560 13.65 0.88 -34.68
CA ARG A 560 14.74 0.88 -35.68
C ARG A 560 15.89 1.81 -35.30
N LEU A 561 15.62 2.85 -34.50
CA LEU A 561 16.58 3.88 -34.12
C LEU A 561 17.28 3.58 -32.79
N VAL A 562 16.81 2.59 -32.02
CA VAL A 562 17.37 2.22 -30.72
C VAL A 562 18.60 1.31 -30.89
N PRO A 563 19.80 1.70 -30.40
CA PRO A 563 21.00 0.86 -30.44
C PRO A 563 20.83 -0.46 -29.68
N SER A 564 21.29 -1.58 -30.25
CA SER A 564 21.13 -2.94 -29.69
C SER A 564 21.62 -3.08 -28.24
N THR A 565 22.69 -2.38 -27.87
CA THR A 565 23.33 -2.43 -26.55
C THR A 565 22.51 -1.77 -25.43
N GLN A 566 21.56 -0.90 -25.75
CA GLN A 566 20.72 -0.20 -24.76
C GLN A 566 19.27 -0.72 -24.74
N ARG A 567 18.94 -1.74 -25.54
CA ARG A 567 17.58 -2.24 -25.74
C ARG A 567 16.96 -2.96 -24.54
N SER A 568 17.73 -3.46 -23.57
CA SER A 568 17.22 -4.58 -22.76
C SER A 568 16.21 -4.24 -21.69
N SER A 569 16.53 -3.33 -20.77
CA SER A 569 15.67 -3.08 -19.60
C SER A 569 14.39 -2.30 -19.94
N LYS A 570 14.48 -1.24 -20.76
CA LYS A 570 13.31 -0.39 -21.07
C LYS A 570 12.28 -1.07 -21.96
N ILE A 571 12.72 -1.88 -22.91
CA ILE A 571 11.80 -2.70 -23.70
C ILE A 571 11.14 -3.74 -22.80
N GLN A 572 11.85 -4.35 -21.86
CA GLN A 572 11.26 -5.28 -20.89
C GLN A 572 10.20 -4.60 -20.02
N ASP A 573 10.51 -3.43 -19.45
CA ASP A 573 9.54 -2.66 -18.66
C ASP A 573 8.28 -2.32 -19.48
N THR A 574 8.46 -1.90 -20.72
CA THR A 574 7.36 -1.56 -21.64
C THR A 574 6.56 -2.80 -22.01
N LEU A 575 7.22 -3.92 -22.29
CA LEU A 575 6.59 -5.20 -22.63
C LEU A 575 5.75 -5.75 -21.46
N ILE A 576 6.26 -5.68 -20.23
CA ILE A 576 5.51 -6.10 -19.03
C ILE A 576 4.27 -5.25 -18.84
N LYS A 577 4.38 -3.92 -18.98
CA LYS A 577 3.23 -3.00 -18.91
C LYS A 577 2.22 -3.25 -20.02
N ALA A 578 2.69 -3.43 -21.25
CA ALA A 578 1.85 -3.77 -22.39
C ALA A 578 1.11 -5.09 -22.18
N SER A 579 1.80 -6.09 -21.62
CA SER A 579 1.22 -7.40 -21.29
C SER A 579 0.17 -7.31 -20.19
N LYS A 580 0.39 -6.46 -19.17
CA LYS A 580 -0.59 -6.15 -18.13
C LYS A 580 -1.87 -5.53 -18.71
N ASN A 581 -1.70 -4.63 -19.67
CA ASN A 581 -2.79 -3.85 -20.26
C ASN A 581 -3.44 -4.50 -21.50
N GLY A 582 -2.99 -5.70 -21.91
CA GLY A 582 -3.59 -6.43 -23.03
C GLY A 582 -3.23 -5.90 -24.43
N LEU A 583 -2.14 -5.14 -24.55
CA LEU A 583 -1.76 -4.43 -25.77
C LEU A 583 -1.02 -5.35 -26.75
N ILE A 584 -1.76 -6.24 -27.41
CA ILE A 584 -1.19 -7.32 -28.24
C ILE A 584 -0.29 -6.80 -29.36
N LYS A 585 -0.66 -5.72 -30.05
CA LYS A 585 0.16 -5.15 -31.14
C LYS A 585 1.49 -4.59 -30.64
N THR A 586 1.48 -3.98 -29.45
CA THR A 586 2.73 -3.53 -28.81
C THR A 586 3.60 -4.72 -28.46
N VAL A 587 3.00 -5.75 -27.86
CA VAL A 587 3.70 -6.99 -27.49
C VAL A 587 4.33 -7.63 -28.72
N GLU A 588 3.59 -7.76 -29.83
CA GLU A 588 4.07 -8.25 -31.12
C GLU A 588 5.33 -7.51 -31.60
N CYS A 589 5.38 -6.20 -31.42
CA CYS A 589 6.54 -5.39 -31.83
C CYS A 589 7.76 -5.52 -30.92
N LEU A 590 7.56 -5.84 -29.63
CA LEU A 590 8.61 -5.79 -28.59
C LEU A 590 9.20 -7.15 -28.24
N VAL A 591 8.51 -8.26 -28.57
CA VAL A 591 8.98 -9.61 -28.29
C VAL A 591 10.14 -9.94 -29.25
N MET A 592 11.35 -9.93 -28.70
CA MET A 592 12.59 -10.20 -29.45
C MET A 592 13.55 -11.15 -28.73
N ASP A 593 13.32 -11.46 -27.45
CA ASP A 593 14.20 -12.27 -26.60
C ASP A 593 13.38 -13.03 -25.55
N ILE A 594 13.70 -14.31 -25.39
CA ILE A 594 13.09 -15.26 -24.45
C ILE A 594 13.24 -14.82 -22.99
N ASN A 595 14.32 -14.15 -22.58
CA ASN A 595 14.46 -13.78 -21.16
C ASN A 595 13.41 -12.75 -20.70
N ARG A 596 12.79 -12.03 -21.65
CA ARG A 596 11.70 -11.06 -21.37
C ARG A 596 10.32 -11.70 -21.46
N PHE A 597 10.27 -12.96 -21.86
CA PHE A 597 9.07 -13.73 -22.11
C PHE A 597 8.31 -14.05 -20.82
N ALA A 598 9.00 -14.67 -19.86
CA ALA A 598 8.33 -15.30 -18.73
C ALA A 598 7.62 -14.27 -17.83
N ASP A 599 8.26 -13.13 -17.56
CA ASP A 599 7.66 -12.06 -16.76
C ASP A 599 6.44 -11.45 -17.46
N SER A 600 6.49 -11.33 -18.79
CA SER A 600 5.41 -10.76 -19.60
C SER A 600 4.23 -11.73 -19.70
N PHE A 601 4.51 -13.01 -19.94
CA PHE A 601 3.51 -14.09 -19.94
C PHE A 601 2.82 -14.19 -18.58
N LYS A 602 3.60 -14.26 -17.50
CA LYS A 602 3.07 -14.26 -16.13
C LYS A 602 2.17 -13.06 -15.89
N THR A 603 2.61 -11.88 -16.29
CA THR A 603 1.87 -10.63 -16.14
C THR A 603 0.54 -10.67 -16.91
N ALA A 604 0.56 -11.17 -18.15
CA ALA A 604 -0.64 -11.32 -18.98
C ALA A 604 -1.65 -12.29 -18.33
N ILE A 605 -1.19 -13.45 -17.83
CA ILE A 605 -2.06 -14.41 -17.14
C ILE A 605 -2.67 -13.79 -15.87
N ILE A 606 -1.86 -13.15 -15.01
CA ILE A 606 -2.34 -12.51 -13.78
C ILE A 606 -3.45 -11.48 -14.05
N HIS A 607 -3.36 -10.76 -15.18
CA HIS A 607 -4.34 -9.75 -15.57
C HIS A 607 -5.39 -10.27 -16.57
N ASN A 608 -5.51 -11.59 -16.74
CA ASN A 608 -6.46 -12.26 -17.63
C ASN A 608 -6.40 -11.77 -19.11
N GLN A 609 -5.22 -11.37 -19.57
CA GLN A 609 -4.96 -10.93 -20.94
C GLN A 609 -4.66 -12.13 -21.84
N ILE A 610 -5.66 -13.00 -22.03
CA ILE A 610 -5.47 -14.34 -22.60
C ILE A 610 -4.90 -14.31 -24.02
N LYS A 611 -5.37 -13.40 -24.88
CA LYS A 611 -4.84 -13.27 -26.25
C LYS A 611 -3.35 -12.93 -26.28
N VAL A 612 -2.90 -12.09 -25.34
CA VAL A 612 -1.47 -11.75 -25.20
C VAL A 612 -0.70 -12.98 -24.72
N ALA A 613 -1.22 -13.72 -23.74
CA ALA A 613 -0.59 -14.94 -23.26
C ALA A 613 -0.50 -16.04 -24.33
N GLU A 614 -1.54 -16.21 -25.16
CA GLU A 614 -1.57 -17.13 -26.32
C GLU A 614 -0.55 -16.72 -27.38
N TYR A 615 -0.49 -15.43 -27.74
CA TYR A 615 0.53 -14.93 -28.66
C TYR A 615 1.94 -15.23 -28.13
N LEU A 616 2.16 -14.88 -26.86
CA LEU A 616 3.41 -15.12 -26.19
C LEU A 616 3.78 -16.62 -26.25
N ILE A 617 2.91 -17.53 -25.80
CA ILE A 617 3.29 -18.95 -25.77
C ILE A 617 3.65 -19.51 -27.16
N ASN A 618 2.92 -19.10 -28.20
CA ASN A 618 3.20 -19.51 -29.58
C ASN A 618 4.54 -18.98 -30.09
N GLU A 619 4.89 -17.75 -29.74
CA GLU A 619 6.19 -17.16 -30.09
C GLU A 619 7.33 -17.88 -29.35
N CYS A 620 7.13 -18.23 -28.08
CA CYS A 620 8.10 -19.01 -27.30
C CYS A 620 8.34 -20.39 -27.93
N ILE A 621 7.27 -21.10 -28.31
CA ILE A 621 7.35 -22.40 -28.99
C ILE A 621 8.16 -22.28 -30.29
N SER A 622 7.87 -21.24 -31.08
CA SER A 622 8.55 -20.99 -32.36
C SER A 622 10.06 -20.76 -32.17
N LEU A 623 10.45 -20.02 -31.13
CA LEU A 623 11.86 -19.76 -30.79
C LEU A 623 12.59 -21.01 -30.28
N VAL A 624 11.91 -21.87 -29.51
CA VAL A 624 12.49 -23.15 -29.04
C VAL A 624 12.78 -24.10 -30.21
N HIS A 625 11.86 -24.20 -31.16
CA HIS A 625 12.05 -25.07 -32.33
C HIS A 625 13.24 -24.64 -33.19
N LEU A 626 13.42 -23.34 -33.41
CA LEU A 626 14.57 -22.81 -34.17
C LEU A 626 15.92 -23.16 -33.52
N ASN A 627 16.03 -23.08 -32.20
CA ASN A 627 17.28 -23.39 -31.51
C ASN A 627 17.64 -24.89 -31.55
N ASN A 628 16.65 -25.78 -31.48
CA ASN A 628 16.89 -27.22 -31.54
C ASN A 628 17.34 -27.66 -32.95
N GLU A 629 16.79 -27.05 -34.01
CA GLU A 629 17.22 -27.31 -35.39
C GLU A 629 18.67 -26.86 -35.64
N GLU A 630 19.10 -25.72 -35.07
CA GLU A 630 20.48 -25.22 -35.18
C GLU A 630 21.50 -26.05 -34.39
N GLU A 631 21.10 -26.77 -33.34
CA GLU A 631 21.98 -27.70 -32.60
C GLU A 631 22.14 -29.06 -33.31
N GLU A 632 21.11 -29.55 -34.00
CA GLU A 632 21.15 -30.82 -34.74
C GLU A 632 21.85 -30.68 -36.11
N GLU A 633 21.65 -29.56 -36.79
CA GLU A 633 22.37 -29.21 -38.00
C GLU A 633 23.66 -28.47 -37.63
N ASN A 634 24.78 -29.20 -37.56
CA ASN A 634 26.15 -28.69 -37.42
C ASN A 634 26.60 -27.83 -38.65
N ILE A 635 25.69 -27.01 -39.18
CA ILE A 635 25.80 -26.27 -40.42
C ILE A 635 26.20 -24.84 -40.07
N SER A 636 27.30 -24.40 -40.69
CA SER A 636 27.77 -23.01 -40.66
C SER A 636 26.62 -22.03 -40.93
N PRO A 637 26.46 -20.96 -40.13
CA PRO A 637 25.26 -20.12 -40.14
C PRO A 637 25.05 -19.52 -41.53
N ARG A 638 24.05 -20.05 -42.26
CA ARG A 638 23.59 -19.44 -43.51
C ARG A 638 22.77 -18.21 -43.15
N VAL A 639 23.32 -17.06 -43.53
CA VAL A 639 22.74 -15.72 -43.46
C VAL A 639 21.27 -15.73 -43.91
N ARG A 640 20.33 -15.74 -42.96
CA ARG A 640 19.03 -15.10 -43.18
C ARG A 640 19.22 -13.59 -43.05
N PRO A 641 18.61 -12.77 -43.91
CA PRO A 641 18.52 -11.34 -43.66
C PRO A 641 17.48 -11.09 -42.56
N SER A 642 17.86 -11.35 -41.31
CA SER A 642 17.14 -10.77 -40.16
C SER A 642 17.76 -9.40 -39.91
N LEU A 643 16.94 -8.36 -39.95
CA LEU A 643 17.34 -6.97 -39.70
C LEU A 643 17.77 -6.71 -38.23
N PHE A 644 17.94 -7.75 -37.41
CA PHE A 644 17.84 -7.61 -35.95
C PHE A 644 18.78 -8.47 -35.08
N TYR A 645 19.59 -9.38 -35.65
CA TYR A 645 20.55 -10.18 -34.86
C TYR A 645 21.99 -9.75 -35.10
N ASP A 646 22.43 -8.76 -34.34
CA ASP A 646 23.87 -8.52 -34.10
C ASP A 646 24.14 -8.75 -32.60
N TYR A 647 24.11 -10.03 -32.21
CA TYR A 647 24.46 -10.47 -30.86
C TYR A 647 25.59 -11.49 -30.97
N SER A 648 26.82 -10.99 -30.83
CA SER A 648 27.98 -11.84 -30.56
C SER A 648 27.87 -12.39 -29.13
N VAL A 649 27.19 -13.52 -28.95
CA VAL A 649 27.03 -14.19 -27.66
C VAL A 649 28.39 -14.69 -27.16
N ARG A 650 28.93 -14.04 -26.12
CA ARG A 650 29.97 -14.63 -25.27
C ARG A 650 29.32 -15.80 -24.52
N ARG A 651 29.80 -17.04 -24.75
CA ARG A 651 29.31 -18.27 -24.10
C ARG A 651 29.33 -18.15 -22.57
N GLY A 652 28.18 -17.81 -21.99
CA GLY A 652 27.84 -17.97 -20.58
C GLY A 652 27.38 -19.40 -20.30
N PRO A 653 26.69 -19.67 -19.17
CA PRO A 653 26.20 -21.03 -18.84
C PRO A 653 25.43 -21.62 -20.02
N SER A 654 25.55 -22.94 -20.24
CA SER A 654 24.90 -23.64 -21.36
C SER A 654 23.45 -23.18 -21.52
N ASP A 655 23.07 -22.74 -22.72
CA ASP A 655 21.77 -22.13 -23.00
C ASP A 655 20.60 -22.93 -22.41
N LYS A 656 20.72 -24.26 -22.38
CA LYS A 656 19.81 -25.19 -21.70
C LYS A 656 19.43 -24.82 -20.25
N LYS A 657 20.37 -24.40 -19.40
CA LYS A 657 20.07 -24.06 -17.98
C LYS A 657 19.31 -22.76 -17.84
N ILE A 658 19.55 -21.81 -18.74
CA ILE A 658 18.79 -20.55 -18.79
C ILE A 658 17.36 -20.87 -19.24
N TRP A 659 17.22 -21.71 -20.27
CA TRP A 659 15.95 -22.21 -20.76
C TRP A 659 15.11 -22.93 -19.70
N GLU A 660 15.71 -23.85 -18.95
CA GLU A 660 15.02 -24.58 -17.89
C GLU A 660 14.45 -23.62 -16.82
N ARG A 661 15.21 -22.61 -16.44
CA ARG A 661 14.78 -21.59 -15.46
C ARG A 661 13.60 -20.76 -15.96
N GLU A 662 13.62 -20.31 -17.21
CA GLU A 662 12.51 -19.52 -17.77
C GLU A 662 11.25 -20.37 -17.95
N HIS A 663 11.38 -21.65 -18.30
CA HIS A 663 10.24 -22.58 -18.35
C HIS A 663 9.57 -22.77 -16.99
N ILE A 664 10.34 -22.88 -15.92
CA ILE A 664 9.80 -22.95 -14.55
C ILE A 664 8.97 -21.70 -14.23
N LYS A 665 9.43 -20.51 -14.63
CA LYS A 665 8.67 -19.27 -14.45
C LYS A 665 7.37 -19.26 -15.26
N ILE A 666 7.38 -19.72 -16.51
CA ILE A 666 6.17 -19.86 -17.34
C ILE A 666 5.19 -20.79 -16.64
N LEU A 667 5.64 -21.98 -16.23
CA LEU A 667 4.81 -22.95 -15.50
C LEU A 667 4.27 -22.36 -14.19
N SER A 668 5.06 -21.59 -13.44
CA SER A 668 4.62 -20.93 -12.21
C SER A 668 3.43 -19.98 -12.44
N SER A 669 3.25 -19.50 -13.67
CA SER A 669 2.12 -18.65 -14.05
C SER A 669 0.80 -19.43 -14.15
N PHE A 670 0.85 -20.76 -14.26
CA PHE A 670 -0.34 -21.60 -14.36
C PHE A 670 -1.16 -21.62 -13.08
N TYR A 671 -0.51 -21.30 -11.95
CA TYR A 671 -1.18 -21.06 -10.69
C TYR A 671 -2.23 -19.94 -10.76
N TYR A 672 -2.15 -19.04 -11.74
CA TYR A 672 -3.10 -17.94 -11.89
C TYR A 672 -4.21 -18.23 -12.92
N ILE A 673 -4.25 -19.43 -13.51
CA ILE A 673 -5.25 -19.80 -14.52
C ILE A 673 -6.43 -20.54 -13.86
N GLU A 674 -7.54 -19.83 -13.67
CA GLU A 674 -8.74 -20.41 -13.04
C GLU A 674 -9.54 -21.30 -14.00
N ASP A 675 -9.61 -20.95 -15.29
CA ASP A 675 -10.44 -21.68 -16.26
C ASP A 675 -9.84 -23.06 -16.61
N ASP A 676 -10.67 -24.09 -16.53
CA ASP A 676 -10.28 -25.50 -16.70
C ASP A 676 -9.86 -25.83 -18.14
N GLN A 677 -10.51 -25.21 -19.13
CA GLN A 677 -10.20 -25.42 -20.54
C GLN A 677 -8.92 -24.70 -20.92
N LEU A 678 -8.77 -23.46 -20.45
CA LEU A 678 -7.63 -22.60 -20.75
C LEU A 678 -6.33 -23.18 -20.23
N PHE A 679 -6.24 -23.56 -18.95
CA PHE A 679 -4.99 -24.20 -18.50
C PHE A 679 -4.81 -25.56 -19.14
N LYS A 680 -5.87 -26.31 -19.51
CA LYS A 680 -5.66 -27.55 -20.27
C LYS A 680 -5.06 -27.26 -21.64
N SER A 681 -5.46 -26.15 -22.30
CA SER A 681 -4.86 -25.69 -23.55
C SER A 681 -3.39 -25.37 -23.34
N PHE A 682 -3.06 -24.40 -22.48
CA PHE A 682 -1.68 -24.02 -22.20
C PHE A 682 -0.82 -25.20 -21.71
N TRP A 683 -1.40 -26.13 -20.94
CA TRP A 683 -0.71 -27.34 -20.50
C TRP A 683 -0.31 -28.26 -21.66
N ASN A 684 -1.17 -28.36 -22.67
CA ASN A 684 -0.86 -29.11 -23.89
C ASN A 684 0.12 -28.37 -24.79
N ASP A 685 0.00 -27.04 -24.88
CA ASP A 685 0.89 -26.21 -25.68
C ASP A 685 2.33 -26.32 -25.15
N CYS A 686 2.50 -26.41 -23.82
CA CYS A 686 3.78 -26.61 -23.15
C CYS A 686 4.29 -28.07 -23.08
N LYS A 687 3.64 -29.01 -23.76
CA LYS A 687 3.90 -30.46 -23.65
C LYS A 687 5.32 -30.86 -24.03
N SER A 688 5.88 -30.28 -25.07
CA SER A 688 7.18 -30.72 -25.63
C SER A 688 8.40 -30.26 -24.83
N TYR A 689 8.27 -29.26 -23.95
CA TYR A 689 9.43 -28.63 -23.30
C TYR A 689 9.28 -28.35 -21.80
N SER A 690 8.08 -28.44 -21.21
CA SER A 690 7.90 -28.15 -19.77
C SER A 690 6.96 -29.11 -19.05
N THR A 691 5.74 -29.34 -19.54
CA THR A 691 4.71 -30.05 -18.76
C THR A 691 4.88 -31.57 -18.72
N THR A 692 5.83 -32.12 -19.49
CA THR A 692 6.27 -33.53 -19.44
C THR A 692 7.59 -33.71 -18.67
N ASN A 693 8.28 -32.62 -18.31
CA ASN A 693 9.53 -32.68 -17.55
C ASN A 693 9.23 -32.82 -16.05
N SER A 694 9.54 -33.99 -15.49
CA SER A 694 9.26 -34.30 -14.08
C SER A 694 9.93 -33.34 -13.11
N SER A 695 11.15 -32.86 -13.40
CA SER A 695 11.89 -31.94 -12.53
C SER A 695 11.18 -30.60 -12.45
N MET A 696 10.80 -30.03 -13.59
CA MET A 696 10.11 -28.74 -13.65
C MET A 696 8.72 -28.80 -13.00
N VAL A 697 7.97 -29.88 -13.24
CA VAL A 697 6.64 -30.06 -12.63
C VAL A 697 6.75 -30.31 -11.13
N SER A 698 7.79 -31.01 -10.67
CA SER A 698 8.06 -31.18 -9.22
C SER A 698 8.41 -29.85 -8.56
N GLU A 699 9.21 -29.01 -9.22
CA GLU A 699 9.54 -27.66 -8.75
C GLU A 699 8.30 -26.75 -8.73
N LEU A 700 7.44 -26.84 -9.75
CA LEU A 700 6.15 -26.14 -9.77
C LEU A 700 5.28 -26.50 -8.56
N LEU A 701 5.23 -27.78 -8.17
CA LEU A 701 4.51 -28.24 -6.98
C LEU A 701 5.17 -27.76 -5.68
N ALA A 702 6.47 -27.51 -5.68
CA ALA A 702 7.18 -26.99 -4.51
C ALA A 702 6.97 -25.47 -4.32
N GLU A 703 6.86 -24.71 -5.40
CA GLU A 703 6.85 -23.25 -5.35
C GLU A 703 5.47 -22.65 -5.66
N SER A 704 4.45 -22.94 -4.84
CA SER A 704 3.16 -22.24 -4.95
C SER A 704 3.33 -20.75 -4.63
N PRO A 705 2.92 -19.84 -5.55
CA PRO A 705 3.03 -18.40 -5.34
C PRO A 705 2.00 -17.85 -4.34
N PHE A 706 1.00 -18.63 -3.97
CA PHE A 706 -0.04 -18.20 -3.03
C PHE A 706 0.33 -18.50 -1.58
N ASP A 707 -0.05 -17.56 -0.71
CA ASP A 707 -0.15 -17.83 0.72
C ASP A 707 -1.25 -18.87 0.96
N THR A 708 -0.84 -20.06 1.37
CA THR A 708 -1.74 -21.17 1.70
C THR A 708 -2.50 -20.95 2.99
N GLY A 709 -2.31 -19.85 3.71
CA GLY A 709 -3.23 -19.42 4.77
C GLY A 709 -4.62 -19.07 4.23
N TYR A 710 -4.70 -18.47 3.03
CA TYR A 710 -5.94 -17.87 2.51
C TYR A 710 -6.53 -18.60 1.30
N TYR A 711 -5.69 -19.23 0.45
CA TYR A 711 -6.12 -19.78 -0.85
C TYR A 711 -6.13 -21.31 -0.91
N ARG A 712 -6.35 -22.00 0.20
CA ARG A 712 -6.18 -23.46 0.29
C ARG A 712 -6.97 -24.27 -0.71
N ARG A 713 -8.28 -24.03 -0.80
CA ARG A 713 -9.14 -24.76 -1.72
C ARG A 713 -8.73 -24.52 -3.17
N TYR A 714 -8.32 -23.29 -3.47
CA TYR A 714 -7.83 -22.91 -4.79
C TYR A 714 -6.51 -23.62 -5.10
N VAL A 715 -5.53 -23.52 -4.19
CA VAL A 715 -4.23 -24.21 -4.28
C VAL A 715 -4.41 -25.72 -4.38
N SER A 716 -5.22 -26.35 -3.54
CA SER A 716 -5.44 -27.81 -3.57
C SER A 716 -6.07 -28.26 -4.89
N ASN A 717 -7.08 -27.54 -5.39
CA ASN A 717 -7.67 -27.80 -6.71
C ASN A 717 -6.63 -27.66 -7.83
N LEU A 718 -5.77 -26.63 -7.78
CA LEU A 718 -4.70 -26.44 -8.76
C LEU A 718 -3.63 -27.54 -8.69
N ILE A 719 -3.21 -27.94 -7.50
CA ILE A 719 -2.29 -29.06 -7.30
C ILE A 719 -2.88 -30.35 -7.86
N ASP A 720 -4.15 -30.61 -7.57
CA ASP A 720 -4.89 -31.74 -8.14
C ASP A 720 -4.89 -31.66 -9.67
N ARG A 721 -5.16 -30.48 -10.22
CA ARG A 721 -5.20 -30.23 -11.65
C ARG A 721 -3.84 -30.46 -12.32
N ILE A 722 -2.75 -30.01 -11.72
CA ILE A 722 -1.37 -30.24 -12.17
C ILE A 722 -1.08 -31.74 -12.18
N ILE A 723 -1.33 -32.43 -11.06
CA ILE A 723 -1.08 -33.87 -10.92
C ILE A 723 -1.91 -34.69 -11.91
N LEU A 724 -3.19 -34.35 -12.11
CA LEU A 724 -4.09 -35.03 -13.04
C LEU A 724 -3.68 -34.84 -14.51
N ASN A 725 -3.19 -33.66 -14.89
CA ASN A 725 -2.73 -33.45 -16.27
C ASN A 725 -1.36 -34.06 -16.52
N TYR A 726 -0.46 -34.05 -15.54
CA TYR A 726 0.80 -34.80 -15.62
C TYR A 726 0.56 -36.31 -15.71
N SER A 727 -0.33 -36.86 -14.87
CA SER A 727 -0.68 -38.29 -14.90
C SER A 727 -1.30 -38.72 -16.22
N ARG A 728 -2.07 -37.85 -16.87
CA ARG A 728 -2.63 -38.11 -18.19
C ARG A 728 -1.54 -38.36 -19.24
N PHE A 729 -0.47 -37.57 -19.23
CA PHE A 729 0.69 -37.78 -20.11
C PHE A 729 1.53 -38.97 -19.66
N TYR A 730 1.75 -39.12 -18.35
CA TYR A 730 2.51 -40.24 -17.79
C TYR A 730 1.89 -41.61 -18.07
N ASN A 731 0.56 -41.69 -18.19
CA ASN A 731 -0.15 -42.91 -18.54
C ASN A 731 -0.43 -43.03 -20.06
N GLY A 732 0.02 -42.06 -20.85
CA GLY A 732 -0.16 -41.99 -22.30
C GLY A 732 1.12 -42.34 -23.07
N PRO A 733 1.07 -42.28 -24.42
CA PRO A 733 2.26 -42.46 -25.27
C PRO A 733 3.35 -41.41 -25.01
N GLU A 734 2.98 -40.28 -24.41
CA GLU A 734 3.91 -39.22 -24.01
C GLU A 734 4.99 -39.67 -23.05
N ARG A 735 4.68 -40.64 -22.18
CA ARG A 735 5.64 -41.15 -21.20
C ARG A 735 6.91 -41.64 -21.87
N ASP A 736 6.76 -42.45 -22.91
CA ASP A 736 7.87 -43.02 -23.64
C ASP A 736 8.47 -41.98 -24.60
N GLN A 737 7.63 -41.18 -25.25
CA GLN A 737 8.06 -40.12 -26.17
C GLN A 737 9.00 -39.09 -25.51
N TYR A 738 8.68 -38.68 -24.28
CA TYR A 738 9.42 -37.65 -23.53
C TYR A 738 10.22 -38.20 -22.35
N GLN A 739 10.34 -39.53 -22.23
CA GLN A 739 11.07 -40.21 -21.15
C GLN A 739 10.66 -39.75 -19.74
N MET A 740 9.35 -39.57 -19.53
CA MET A 740 8.81 -39.00 -18.29
C MET A 740 9.17 -39.85 -17.06
N GLN A 741 9.51 -39.19 -15.96
CA GLN A 741 9.81 -39.83 -14.68
C GLN A 741 8.72 -39.52 -13.63
N PRO A 742 8.62 -40.30 -12.54
CA PRO A 742 7.74 -39.94 -11.44
C PRO A 742 8.11 -38.57 -10.83
N LEU A 743 7.08 -37.83 -10.41
CA LEU A 743 7.22 -36.56 -9.70
C LEU A 743 7.90 -36.77 -8.34
N GLN A 744 8.75 -35.84 -7.94
CA GLN A 744 9.51 -35.91 -6.69
C GLN A 744 8.93 -34.92 -5.66
N LEU A 745 8.93 -35.32 -4.39
CA LEU A 745 8.54 -34.45 -3.27
C LEU A 745 9.77 -34.11 -2.42
N SER A 746 10.01 -32.83 -2.16
CA SER A 746 11.09 -32.38 -1.29
C SER A 746 10.64 -32.24 0.17
N SER A 747 11.43 -32.74 1.12
CA SER A 747 11.22 -32.50 2.56
C SER A 747 11.55 -31.07 2.99
N TYR A 748 12.25 -30.31 2.13
CA TYR A 748 12.55 -28.89 2.28
C TYR A 748 11.54 -27.99 1.54
N ASN A 749 10.41 -28.55 1.13
CA ASN A 749 9.39 -27.77 0.42
C ASN A 749 8.95 -26.57 1.29
N ARG A 750 9.06 -25.36 0.73
CA ARG A 750 8.69 -24.12 1.42
C ARG A 750 7.19 -24.06 1.72
N ASN A 751 6.38 -24.88 1.04
CA ASN A 751 4.93 -24.90 1.22
C ASN A 751 4.44 -26.20 1.89
N ALA A 752 4.31 -26.15 3.21
CA ALA A 752 3.86 -27.28 4.03
C ALA A 752 2.47 -27.80 3.63
N PHE A 753 1.55 -26.89 3.26
CA PHE A 753 0.19 -27.23 2.88
C PHE A 753 0.15 -28.09 1.60
N VAL A 754 0.91 -27.71 0.57
CA VAL A 754 0.94 -28.45 -0.70
C VAL A 754 1.45 -29.87 -0.47
N THR A 755 2.59 -30.02 0.22
CA THR A 755 3.15 -31.34 0.54
C THR A 755 2.16 -32.18 1.37
N TYR A 756 1.52 -31.58 2.37
CA TYR A 756 0.52 -32.26 3.20
C TYR A 756 -0.69 -32.73 2.37
N HIS A 757 -1.21 -31.87 1.49
CA HIS A 757 -2.31 -32.18 0.58
C HIS A 757 -1.95 -33.35 -0.33
N ILE A 758 -0.76 -33.33 -0.94
CA ILE A 758 -0.32 -34.40 -1.84
C ILE A 758 -0.20 -35.73 -1.09
N ILE A 759 0.43 -35.74 0.09
CA ILE A 759 0.63 -36.96 0.88
C ILE A 759 -0.71 -37.51 1.37
N SER A 760 -1.57 -36.66 1.96
CA SER A 760 -2.86 -37.09 2.52
C SER A 760 -3.78 -37.67 1.45
N LYS A 761 -3.73 -37.14 0.23
CA LYS A 761 -4.64 -37.54 -0.85
C LYS A 761 -4.10 -38.67 -1.73
N TYR A 762 -2.83 -38.63 -2.12
CA TYR A 762 -2.30 -39.50 -3.19
C TYR A 762 -1.42 -40.67 -2.70
N ARG A 763 -0.83 -40.61 -1.49
CA ARG A 763 0.12 -41.64 -1.02
C ARG A 763 -0.47 -43.05 -0.91
N HIS A 764 -1.77 -43.13 -0.63
CA HIS A 764 -2.47 -44.40 -0.47
C HIS A 764 -3.24 -44.82 -1.73
N ASP A 765 -3.17 -44.03 -2.80
CA ASP A 765 -3.78 -44.38 -4.08
C ASP A 765 -2.76 -45.15 -4.93
N PRO A 766 -2.99 -46.47 -5.18
CA PRO A 766 -2.06 -47.28 -5.97
C PRO A 766 -1.82 -46.75 -7.38
N GLN A 767 -2.79 -46.02 -7.96
CA GLN A 767 -2.66 -45.44 -9.29
C GLN A 767 -1.60 -44.33 -9.29
N PHE A 768 -1.55 -43.51 -8.24
CA PHE A 768 -0.65 -42.37 -8.15
C PHE A 768 0.72 -42.70 -7.54
N ASN A 769 0.88 -43.84 -6.87
CA ASN A 769 2.17 -44.30 -6.35
C ASN A 769 3.21 -44.59 -7.44
N GLN A 770 2.79 -44.75 -8.70
CA GLN A 770 3.70 -44.86 -9.85
C GLN A 770 4.01 -43.49 -10.49
N ILE A 771 3.20 -42.48 -10.21
CA ILE A 771 3.30 -41.13 -10.78
C ILE A 771 4.05 -40.19 -9.84
N ILE A 772 3.95 -40.40 -8.52
CA ILE A 772 4.61 -39.61 -7.49
C ILE A 772 5.49 -40.53 -6.65
N ASN A 773 6.78 -40.21 -6.55
CA ASN A 773 7.73 -40.96 -5.74
C ASN A 773 7.67 -40.52 -4.28
N PHE A 774 7.09 -41.37 -3.44
CA PHE A 774 7.05 -41.17 -1.98
C PHE A 774 8.19 -41.85 -1.22
N ASN A 775 9.02 -42.66 -1.89
CA ASN A 775 10.06 -43.47 -1.22
C ASN A 775 11.20 -42.61 -0.69
N ASP A 776 11.52 -41.54 -1.41
CA ASP A 776 12.62 -40.63 -1.07
C ASP A 776 12.18 -39.46 -0.16
N PHE A 777 10.90 -39.43 0.24
CA PHE A 777 10.34 -38.37 1.10
C PHE A 777 10.45 -38.73 2.58
N ASP A 778 11.30 -38.00 3.33
CA ASP A 778 11.40 -38.12 4.78
C ASP A 778 10.27 -37.35 5.49
N ILE A 779 9.24 -38.11 5.88
CA ILE A 779 8.08 -37.58 6.60
C ILE A 779 8.44 -37.03 7.99
N ASN A 780 9.44 -37.60 8.66
CA ASN A 780 9.82 -37.15 10.00
C ASN A 780 10.52 -35.79 9.91
N GLN A 781 11.44 -35.65 8.94
CA GLN A 781 12.09 -34.37 8.67
C GLN A 781 11.07 -33.29 8.26
N PHE A 782 10.05 -33.65 7.48
CA PHE A 782 8.97 -32.73 7.13
C PHE A 782 8.20 -32.21 8.36
N TYR A 783 7.85 -33.08 9.31
CA TYR A 783 7.21 -32.65 10.56
C TYR A 783 8.12 -31.77 11.41
N ILE A 784 9.40 -32.12 11.52
CA ILE A 784 10.41 -31.32 12.26
C ILE A 784 10.52 -29.91 11.66
N ASN A 785 10.61 -29.82 10.34
CA ASN A 785 10.72 -28.54 9.63
C ASN A 785 9.47 -27.65 9.78
N ASN A 786 8.32 -28.20 10.19
CA ASN A 786 7.03 -27.51 10.24
C ASN A 786 6.38 -27.55 11.64
N GLN A 787 7.19 -27.71 12.71
CA GLN A 787 6.69 -27.72 14.08
C GLN A 787 6.02 -26.40 14.49
N SER A 788 6.51 -25.26 13.99
CA SER A 788 6.00 -23.92 14.34
C SER A 788 4.54 -23.69 13.95
N ILE A 789 4.05 -24.37 12.90
CA ILE A 789 2.65 -24.28 12.48
C ILE A 789 1.76 -25.31 13.18
N GLY A 790 2.33 -26.24 13.97
CA GLY A 790 1.56 -27.26 14.70
C GLY A 790 0.80 -28.20 13.76
N LEU A 791 1.48 -28.76 12.76
CA LEU A 791 0.89 -29.73 11.83
C LEU A 791 0.27 -30.90 12.59
N ILE A 792 -0.96 -31.27 12.21
CA ILE A 792 -1.65 -32.43 12.73
C ILE A 792 -1.02 -33.67 12.09
N PRO A 793 -0.40 -34.57 12.87
CA PRO A 793 0.20 -35.79 12.31
C PRO A 793 -0.83 -36.60 11.52
N PHE A 794 -0.41 -37.20 10.41
CA PHE A 794 -1.23 -38.17 9.69
C PHE A 794 -1.59 -39.27 10.68
N ILE A 795 -2.86 -39.35 11.07
CA ILE A 795 -3.34 -40.50 11.82
C ILE A 795 -3.36 -41.65 10.82
N PHE A 796 -2.29 -42.44 10.80
CA PHE A 796 -2.32 -43.77 10.23
C PHE A 796 -3.32 -44.57 11.07
N ASN A 797 -4.58 -44.59 10.64
CA ASN A 797 -5.46 -45.67 11.06
C ASN A 797 -4.80 -46.95 10.52
N LYS A 798 -4.12 -47.67 11.41
CA LYS A 798 -3.77 -49.06 11.16
C LYS A 798 -5.02 -49.88 10.91
#